data_AF-A0A077QVY8-F1
#
_entry.id   AF-A0A077QVY8-F1
#
_cell.length_a   1.000
_cell.length_b   1.000
_cell.length_c   1.000
_cell.angle_alpha   90.00
_cell.angle_beta   90.00
_cell.angle_gamma   90.00
#
_symmetry.space_group_name_H-M   'P 1'
#
loop_
_entity.id
_entity.type
_entity.pdbx_description
1 polymer ?
#
loop_
_entity_poly.entity_id
_entity_poly.type
_entity_poly.pdbx_seq_one_letter_code
_entity_poly.pdbx_strand_id
1 'polypeptide(L)'
;MSPPRVLTIAGSDSSGGAGIQADLKTFLSLGTYGLSVLTALTAQNTTGVSSIHACPTEFVLQQFDSVASDIQIDAIKMGMLSSHEIVAALASRLRGWTQSTDTHGGNNVPLVLDPVMVSTSGSLLLSEDAIETLIRDLLPLCTILTPNLPEARQLLKYAAKLTSHQSGSQDLELAQNNQDTELPQMMAAAKSISNLGPQAVLVKGGHAKLRRSQIEDYLERLHPKADIRYIAPAALPKQASTSRDRYPQRKVERSRKARPVDLEDDLRQLAGVDGAVITLHGNVTMIRTDIVPFSEVLDGIRARPVDKMVVCDVLYQQTAETQGSFVLFVKPLIDSSATHGTGCTLSSALAASLAQGYSLIRSTSIAITYVQNAIANGIQDLGAGPGPLDHSYPFQSRGLITDARLSKNTRALPNALMRSLISNSIATWTAFVQHPFVFGLANGSLSREAFEWFMKQDYLFLRHYARIWAQAAASPDNTFEEISTLAEMAQAMAEEAKLHLQLCKESFGIPAQELEHETMESAATLAYTRFVLDTARSSDSLDLLVAVSPCMVGYAQVGLWAAQNREQNIKKDYIAWIEAYARDEFQSVVQRAVRLVEAKAARDPPSPERLRKLQKIWNAACRLEAGMWDEAIETHLRKLVLEP
;
A
#
# COMPACT_ATOMS: atom_id res chain seq x y z
N MET A 1 2.07 -28.67 10.18
CA MET A 1 0.61 -28.68 9.95
C MET A 1 0.34 -28.43 8.46
N SER A 2 -0.89 -28.62 7.99
CA SER A 2 -1.24 -28.44 6.58
C SER A 2 -1.53 -26.97 6.24
N PRO A 3 -1.32 -26.51 4.99
CA PRO A 3 -1.78 -25.20 4.52
C PRO A 3 -3.31 -25.07 4.59
N PRO A 4 -3.87 -23.84 4.66
CA PRO A 4 -5.30 -23.59 4.43
C PRO A 4 -5.73 -24.08 3.06
N ARG A 5 -6.92 -24.67 2.93
CA ARG A 5 -7.44 -25.19 1.66
C ARG A 5 -8.53 -24.31 1.09
N VAL A 6 -8.36 -23.88 -0.15
CA VAL A 6 -9.28 -22.97 -0.83
C VAL A 6 -9.85 -23.67 -2.04
N LEU A 7 -11.17 -23.77 -2.09
CA LEU A 7 -11.89 -24.36 -3.22
C LEU A 7 -12.31 -23.27 -4.20
N THR A 8 -11.93 -23.41 -5.47
CA THR A 8 -12.54 -22.66 -6.56
C THR A 8 -13.64 -23.48 -7.24
N ILE A 9 -14.78 -22.83 -7.52
CA ILE A 9 -15.88 -23.36 -8.34
C ILE A 9 -16.05 -22.42 -9.54
N ALA A 10 -15.50 -22.79 -10.69
CA ALA A 10 -15.40 -21.90 -11.85
C ALA A 10 -15.23 -22.65 -13.18
N GLY A 11 -15.36 -21.91 -14.28
CA GLY A 11 -14.98 -22.38 -15.61
C GLY A 11 -13.46 -22.44 -15.81
N SER A 12 -13.02 -23.32 -16.73
CA SER A 12 -11.63 -23.42 -17.18
C SER A 12 -11.35 -22.43 -18.31
N ASP A 13 -10.24 -21.69 -18.23
CA ASP A 13 -9.68 -20.88 -19.32
C ASP A 13 -8.50 -21.64 -19.95
N SER A 14 -8.66 -22.03 -21.22
CA SER A 14 -7.63 -22.78 -21.97
C SER A 14 -6.31 -22.02 -22.16
N SER A 15 -6.30 -20.68 -22.07
CA SER A 15 -5.06 -19.88 -22.12
C SER A 15 -4.32 -19.80 -20.78
N GLY A 16 -5.00 -20.15 -19.69
CA GLY A 16 -4.45 -20.13 -18.35
C GLY A 16 -4.30 -18.75 -17.71
N GLY A 17 -4.87 -17.68 -18.29
CA GLY A 17 -4.81 -16.33 -17.74
C GLY A 17 -5.93 -15.99 -16.75
N ALA A 18 -7.08 -16.63 -16.88
CA ALA A 18 -8.26 -16.47 -16.04
C ALA A 18 -8.79 -17.83 -15.53
N GLY A 19 -10.05 -17.86 -15.07
CA GLY A 19 -10.75 -19.07 -14.67
C GLY A 19 -10.05 -19.84 -13.56
N ILE A 20 -10.28 -21.15 -13.54
CA ILE A 20 -9.75 -22.04 -12.51
C ILE A 20 -8.21 -22.07 -12.48
N GLN A 21 -7.57 -21.84 -13.63
CA GLN A 21 -6.11 -21.77 -13.75
C GLN A 21 -5.56 -20.56 -12.98
N ALA A 22 -6.15 -19.37 -13.16
CA ALA A 22 -5.74 -18.18 -12.40
C ALA A 22 -6.00 -18.34 -10.90
N ASP A 23 -7.10 -18.99 -10.54
CA ASP A 23 -7.47 -19.25 -9.15
C ASP A 23 -6.43 -20.14 -8.47
N LEU A 24 -6.12 -21.30 -9.05
CA LEU A 24 -5.14 -22.24 -8.50
C LEU A 24 -3.73 -21.65 -8.44
N LYS A 25 -3.31 -20.88 -9.46
CA LYS A 25 -2.04 -20.14 -9.43
C LYS A 25 -1.99 -19.16 -8.26
N THR A 26 -3.07 -18.40 -8.06
CA THR A 26 -3.16 -17.42 -6.97
C THR A 26 -3.14 -18.07 -5.59
N PHE A 27 -3.88 -19.17 -5.41
CA PHE A 27 -3.86 -19.93 -4.15
C PHE A 27 -2.46 -20.43 -3.82
N LEU A 28 -1.78 -21.01 -4.81
CA LEU A 28 -0.40 -21.45 -4.65
C LEU A 28 0.51 -20.28 -4.23
N SER A 29 0.42 -19.14 -4.93
CA SER A 29 1.23 -17.92 -4.69
C SER A 29 1.04 -17.30 -3.31
N LEU A 30 -0.14 -17.45 -2.72
CA LEU A 30 -0.45 -16.94 -1.38
C LEU A 30 -0.30 -18.02 -0.29
N GLY A 31 0.30 -19.16 -0.63
CA GLY A 31 0.64 -20.20 0.33
C GLY A 31 -0.54 -21.05 0.79
N THR A 32 -1.62 -21.13 0.01
CA THR A 32 -2.75 -22.01 0.28
C THR A 32 -2.76 -23.23 -0.65
N TYR A 33 -3.53 -24.25 -0.27
CA TYR A 33 -3.75 -25.44 -1.09
C TYR A 33 -5.01 -25.26 -1.93
N GLY A 34 -4.85 -25.26 -3.26
CA GLY A 34 -5.96 -25.10 -4.19
C GLY A 34 -6.73 -26.40 -4.41
N LEU A 35 -8.06 -26.31 -4.34
CA LEU A 35 -9.02 -27.33 -4.73
C LEU A 35 -9.89 -26.77 -5.86
N SER A 36 -10.49 -27.63 -6.67
CA SER A 36 -11.22 -27.20 -7.88
C SER A 36 -12.48 -28.02 -8.14
N VAL A 37 -13.56 -27.34 -8.51
CA VAL A 37 -14.76 -27.90 -9.14
C VAL A 37 -15.00 -27.16 -10.45
N LEU A 38 -15.04 -27.88 -11.56
CA LEU A 38 -15.26 -27.28 -12.87
C LEU A 38 -16.75 -27.16 -13.18
N THR A 39 -17.18 -25.96 -13.60
CA THR A 39 -18.56 -25.68 -14.05
C THR A 39 -18.69 -25.69 -15.57
N ALA A 40 -17.62 -25.34 -16.28
CA ALA A 40 -17.55 -25.35 -17.73
C ALA A 40 -16.11 -25.46 -18.23
N LEU A 41 -15.94 -26.03 -19.42
CA LEU A 41 -14.71 -25.95 -20.20
C LEU A 41 -14.90 -24.86 -21.28
N THR A 42 -13.94 -23.96 -21.41
CA THR A 42 -13.97 -22.95 -22.49
C THR A 42 -12.83 -23.20 -23.48
N ALA A 43 -13.14 -23.16 -24.77
CA ALA A 43 -12.13 -22.95 -25.80
C ALA A 43 -11.92 -21.44 -25.88
N GLN A 44 -10.95 -20.94 -25.12
CA GLN A 44 -10.68 -19.52 -24.94
C GLN A 44 -9.19 -19.23 -25.14
N ASN A 45 -8.90 -18.07 -25.70
CA ASN A 45 -7.55 -17.49 -25.73
C ASN A 45 -7.59 -16.00 -25.39
N THR A 46 -6.46 -15.31 -25.53
CA THR A 46 -6.32 -13.88 -25.23
C THR A 46 -7.23 -12.97 -26.07
N THR A 47 -7.78 -13.46 -27.18
CA THR A 47 -8.67 -12.71 -28.08
C THR A 47 -10.15 -12.94 -27.81
N GLY A 48 -10.50 -13.94 -26.99
CA GLY A 48 -11.89 -14.19 -26.58
C GLY A 48 -12.24 -15.68 -26.47
N VAL A 49 -13.54 -15.93 -26.29
CA VAL A 49 -14.12 -17.27 -26.11
C VAL A 49 -14.75 -17.74 -27.42
N SER A 50 -14.31 -18.89 -27.94
CA SER A 50 -14.84 -19.51 -29.16
C SER A 50 -15.97 -20.51 -28.88
N SER A 51 -15.91 -21.23 -27.77
CA SER A 51 -16.96 -22.17 -27.37
C SER A 51 -16.96 -22.41 -25.86
N ILE A 52 -18.14 -22.71 -25.31
CA ILE A 52 -18.34 -23.07 -23.91
C ILE A 52 -19.00 -24.45 -23.88
N HIS A 53 -18.42 -25.37 -23.12
CA HIS A 53 -18.97 -26.69 -22.84
C HIS A 53 -19.29 -26.79 -21.34
N ALA A 54 -20.55 -26.61 -20.99
CA ALA A 54 -21.02 -26.68 -19.61
C ALA A 54 -20.89 -28.12 -19.08
N CYS A 55 -20.43 -28.26 -17.83
CA CYS A 55 -20.42 -29.55 -17.15
C CYS A 55 -21.87 -29.93 -16.75
N PRO A 56 -22.26 -31.22 -16.84
CA PRO A 56 -23.55 -31.66 -16.32
C PRO A 56 -23.70 -31.31 -14.84
N THR A 57 -24.86 -30.80 -14.45
CA THR A 57 -25.12 -30.32 -13.07
C THR A 57 -24.85 -31.40 -12.03
N GLU A 58 -25.25 -32.65 -12.28
CA GLU A 58 -24.95 -33.76 -11.36
C GLU A 58 -23.45 -33.99 -11.19
N PHE A 59 -22.65 -33.78 -12.24
CA PHE A 59 -21.21 -33.96 -12.19
C PHE A 59 -20.52 -32.82 -11.45
N VAL A 60 -21.04 -31.58 -11.53
CA VAL A 60 -20.58 -30.46 -10.71
C VAL A 60 -20.78 -30.77 -9.21
N LEU A 61 -21.95 -31.29 -8.84
CA LEU A 61 -22.22 -31.70 -7.45
C LEU A 61 -21.34 -32.87 -7.01
N GLN A 62 -21.15 -33.88 -7.86
CA GLN A 62 -20.26 -35.01 -7.56
C GLN A 62 -18.81 -34.57 -7.32
N GLN A 63 -18.29 -33.63 -8.11
CA GLN A 63 -16.96 -33.04 -7.86
C GLN A 63 -16.91 -32.35 -6.49
N PHE A 64 -17.92 -31.52 -6.18
CA PHE A 64 -17.99 -30.83 -4.89
C PHE A 64 -18.05 -31.82 -3.72
N ASP A 65 -18.92 -32.83 -3.80
CA ASP A 65 -19.12 -33.84 -2.75
C ASP A 65 -17.87 -34.72 -2.57
N SER A 66 -17.20 -35.08 -3.65
CA SER A 66 -15.93 -35.83 -3.61
C SER A 66 -14.86 -35.06 -2.81
N VAL A 67 -14.73 -33.75 -3.06
CA VAL A 67 -13.78 -32.91 -2.32
C VAL A 67 -14.24 -32.68 -0.89
N ALA A 68 -15.49 -32.28 -0.68
CA ALA A 68 -16.02 -31.86 0.61
C ALA A 68 -16.26 -33.03 1.58
N SER A 69 -16.29 -34.29 1.11
CA SER A 69 -16.42 -35.46 2.00
C SER A 69 -15.11 -35.90 2.64
N ASP A 70 -13.97 -35.55 2.04
CA ASP A 70 -12.62 -35.97 2.48
C ASP A 70 -11.73 -34.79 2.91
N ILE A 71 -11.84 -33.65 2.23
CA ILE A 71 -10.95 -32.50 2.45
C ILE A 71 -11.71 -31.36 3.12
N GLN A 72 -11.22 -30.95 4.29
CA GLN A 72 -11.79 -29.82 5.01
C GLN A 72 -11.48 -28.49 4.31
N ILE A 73 -12.51 -27.84 3.76
CA ILE A 73 -12.41 -26.57 3.03
C ILE A 73 -12.38 -25.40 4.02
N ASP A 74 -11.44 -24.47 3.83
CA ASP A 74 -11.26 -23.29 4.68
C ASP A 74 -11.75 -21.98 4.02
N ALA A 75 -11.95 -21.95 2.69
CA ALA A 75 -12.65 -20.88 1.95
C ALA A 75 -13.16 -21.40 0.59
N ILE A 76 -14.22 -20.80 0.04
CA ILE A 76 -14.67 -21.06 -1.33
C ILE A 76 -14.65 -19.76 -2.13
N LYS A 77 -14.10 -19.81 -3.35
CA LYS A 77 -14.24 -18.79 -4.39
C LYS A 77 -15.12 -19.33 -5.51
N MET A 78 -16.10 -18.55 -5.93
CA MET A 78 -16.98 -18.87 -7.05
C MET A 78 -16.73 -17.88 -8.19
N GLY A 79 -16.54 -18.39 -9.41
CA GLY A 79 -16.36 -17.61 -10.64
C GLY A 79 -17.51 -17.80 -11.62
N MET A 80 -17.21 -18.03 -12.90
CA MET A 80 -18.22 -18.35 -13.91
C MET A 80 -18.98 -19.64 -13.56
N LEU A 81 -20.30 -19.55 -13.40
CA LEU A 81 -21.18 -20.70 -13.03
C LEU A 81 -21.99 -21.27 -14.21
N SER A 82 -21.85 -20.70 -15.41
CA SER A 82 -22.40 -21.18 -16.69
C SER A 82 -23.93 -21.18 -16.86
N SER A 83 -24.72 -21.77 -15.97
CA SER A 83 -26.17 -21.94 -16.18
C SER A 83 -27.02 -21.81 -14.91
N HIS A 84 -28.33 -21.61 -15.12
CA HIS A 84 -29.32 -21.53 -14.04
C HIS A 84 -29.32 -22.80 -13.17
N GLU A 85 -29.29 -23.97 -13.80
CA GLU A 85 -29.36 -25.28 -13.14
C GLU A 85 -28.16 -25.48 -12.21
N ILE A 86 -26.96 -25.10 -12.67
CA ILE A 86 -25.73 -25.16 -11.86
C ILE A 86 -25.82 -24.19 -10.67
N VAL A 87 -26.27 -22.95 -10.90
CA VAL A 87 -26.42 -21.96 -9.83
C VAL A 87 -27.41 -22.43 -8.77
N ALA A 88 -28.59 -22.91 -9.17
CA ALA A 88 -29.62 -23.39 -8.26
C ALA A 88 -29.15 -24.61 -7.45
N ALA A 89 -28.52 -25.59 -8.12
CA ALA A 89 -28.00 -26.79 -7.49
C ALA A 89 -26.89 -26.48 -6.46
N LEU A 90 -25.93 -25.63 -6.84
CA LEU A 90 -24.86 -25.19 -5.94
C LEU A 90 -25.41 -24.38 -4.77
N ALA A 91 -26.34 -23.45 -4.99
CA ALA A 91 -26.93 -22.66 -3.91
C ALA A 91 -27.64 -23.54 -2.87
N SER A 92 -28.41 -24.55 -3.34
CA SER A 92 -29.05 -25.53 -2.47
C SER A 92 -28.01 -26.35 -1.68
N ARG A 93 -27.01 -26.90 -2.37
CA ARG A 93 -25.97 -27.74 -1.75
C ARG A 93 -25.13 -26.98 -0.73
N LEU A 94 -24.70 -25.76 -1.08
CA LEU A 94 -23.91 -24.88 -0.22
C LEU A 94 -24.69 -24.45 1.02
N ARG A 95 -26.00 -24.17 0.89
CA ARG A 95 -26.85 -23.83 2.04
C ARG A 95 -26.89 -24.94 3.10
N GLY A 96 -27.03 -26.20 2.68
CA GLY A 96 -26.94 -27.34 3.59
C GLY A 96 -25.53 -27.52 4.16
N TRP A 97 -24.50 -27.36 3.33
CA TRP A 97 -23.11 -27.53 3.73
C TRP A 97 -22.63 -26.46 4.73
N THR A 98 -22.99 -25.19 4.56
CA THR A 98 -22.62 -24.09 5.47
C THR A 98 -23.29 -24.20 6.84
N GLN A 99 -24.39 -24.93 6.94
CA GLN A 99 -25.06 -25.23 8.21
C GLN A 99 -24.45 -26.43 8.95
N SER A 100 -23.73 -27.31 8.26
CA SER A 100 -23.10 -28.48 8.89
C SER A 100 -21.96 -28.07 9.82
N THR A 101 -21.95 -28.69 11.00
CA THR A 101 -20.91 -28.53 12.03
C THR A 101 -19.97 -29.72 12.12
N ASP A 102 -20.10 -30.67 11.19
CA ASP A 102 -19.28 -31.87 11.12
C ASP A 102 -17.82 -31.53 10.78
N THR A 103 -16.94 -32.52 10.83
CA THR A 103 -15.50 -32.36 10.56
C THR A 103 -15.20 -31.73 9.19
N HIS A 104 -16.06 -31.96 8.20
CA HIS A 104 -15.98 -31.40 6.85
C HIS A 104 -17.08 -30.37 6.52
N GLY A 105 -17.86 -29.95 7.54
CA GLY A 105 -18.94 -28.98 7.39
C GLY A 105 -18.43 -27.57 7.09
N GLY A 106 -19.26 -26.74 6.46
CA GLY A 106 -18.93 -25.40 5.99
C GLY A 106 -19.22 -24.26 6.98
N ASN A 107 -19.55 -24.56 8.24
CA ASN A 107 -19.89 -23.51 9.20
C ASN A 107 -18.74 -22.50 9.38
N ASN A 108 -19.06 -21.21 9.18
CA ASN A 108 -18.14 -20.06 9.14
C ASN A 108 -17.06 -20.11 8.05
N VAL A 109 -17.24 -20.92 6.99
CA VAL A 109 -16.35 -20.88 5.83
C VAL A 109 -16.71 -19.69 4.95
N PRO A 110 -15.77 -18.77 4.65
CA PRO A 110 -16.03 -17.63 3.80
C PRO A 110 -16.33 -18.05 2.36
N LEU A 111 -17.40 -17.47 1.80
CA LEU A 111 -17.81 -17.63 0.40
C LEU A 111 -17.56 -16.31 -0.35
N VAL A 112 -16.61 -16.33 -1.29
CA VAL A 112 -16.27 -15.20 -2.17
C VAL A 112 -16.90 -15.43 -3.54
N LEU A 113 -17.72 -14.50 -4.01
CA LEU A 113 -18.35 -14.59 -5.34
C LEU A 113 -17.85 -13.48 -6.26
N ASP A 114 -17.25 -13.88 -7.38
CA ASP A 114 -16.95 -13.00 -8.51
C ASP A 114 -18.07 -13.19 -9.55
N PRO A 115 -18.99 -12.21 -9.72
CA PRO A 115 -20.17 -12.37 -10.57
C PRO A 115 -19.80 -12.20 -12.04
N VAL A 116 -19.05 -13.16 -12.58
CA VAL A 116 -18.59 -13.20 -13.97
C VAL A 116 -19.79 -13.31 -14.92
N MET A 117 -20.33 -12.16 -15.33
CA MET A 117 -21.48 -12.06 -16.23
C MET A 117 -21.07 -11.81 -17.69
N VAL A 118 -19.94 -11.15 -17.90
CA VAL A 118 -19.42 -10.80 -19.23
C VAL A 118 -17.92 -11.12 -19.26
N SER A 119 -17.45 -11.74 -20.34
CA SER A 119 -16.02 -11.96 -20.56
C SER A 119 -15.27 -10.64 -20.78
N THR A 120 -13.95 -10.65 -20.60
CA THR A 120 -13.10 -9.49 -20.94
C THR A 120 -13.23 -9.06 -22.41
N SER A 121 -13.59 -10.00 -23.30
CA SER A 121 -13.89 -9.75 -24.72
C SER A 121 -15.34 -9.35 -25.02
N GLY A 122 -16.19 -9.18 -24.00
CA GLY A 122 -17.57 -8.67 -24.15
C GLY A 122 -18.67 -9.73 -24.36
N SER A 123 -18.33 -11.02 -24.47
CA SER A 123 -19.33 -12.10 -24.58
C SER A 123 -20.09 -12.31 -23.25
N LEU A 124 -21.43 -12.38 -23.29
CA LEU A 124 -22.25 -12.78 -22.15
C LEU A 124 -21.93 -14.23 -21.73
N LEU A 125 -21.69 -14.44 -20.44
CA LEU A 125 -21.29 -15.73 -19.87
C LEU A 125 -22.35 -16.36 -18.96
N LEU A 126 -23.40 -15.62 -18.62
CA LEU A 126 -24.56 -16.09 -17.85
C LEU A 126 -25.87 -15.74 -18.57
N SER A 127 -26.83 -16.66 -18.54
CA SER A 127 -28.20 -16.40 -18.99
C SER A 127 -28.94 -15.49 -18.00
N GLU A 128 -30.03 -14.85 -18.44
CA GLU A 128 -30.84 -13.98 -17.57
C GLU A 128 -31.37 -14.75 -16.34
N ASP A 129 -31.89 -15.96 -16.55
CA ASP A 129 -32.41 -16.82 -15.48
C ASP A 129 -31.32 -17.21 -14.45
N ALA A 130 -30.08 -17.32 -14.90
CA ALA A 130 -28.95 -17.60 -14.02
C ALA A 130 -28.63 -16.40 -13.12
N ILE A 131 -28.74 -15.17 -13.63
CA ILE A 131 -28.52 -13.94 -12.85
C ILE A 131 -29.61 -13.79 -11.78
N GLU A 132 -30.88 -14.01 -12.14
CA GLU A 132 -31.99 -13.92 -11.17
C GLU A 132 -31.85 -14.95 -10.04
N THR A 133 -31.43 -16.16 -10.39
CA THR A 133 -31.21 -17.24 -9.41
C THR A 133 -29.99 -16.98 -8.54
N LEU A 134 -28.92 -16.41 -9.12
CA LEU A 134 -27.76 -15.97 -8.37
C LEU A 134 -28.16 -14.93 -7.31
N ILE A 135 -28.98 -13.94 -7.69
CA ILE A 135 -29.47 -12.90 -6.78
C ILE A 135 -30.31 -13.50 -5.65
N ARG A 136 -31.30 -14.34 -5.99
CA ARG A 136 -32.25 -14.89 -5.03
C ARG A 136 -31.62 -15.93 -4.08
N ASP A 137 -30.84 -16.85 -4.63
CA ASP A 137 -30.48 -18.09 -3.92
C ASP A 137 -29.02 -18.12 -3.44
N LEU A 138 -28.10 -17.47 -4.16
CA LEU A 138 -26.66 -17.55 -3.92
C LEU A 138 -26.09 -16.33 -3.18
N LEU A 139 -26.47 -15.10 -3.56
CA LEU A 139 -26.01 -13.87 -2.88
C LEU A 139 -26.23 -13.89 -1.36
N PRO A 140 -27.38 -14.38 -0.82
CA PRO A 140 -27.59 -14.42 0.63
C PRO A 140 -26.63 -15.33 1.40
N LEU A 141 -25.89 -16.22 0.71
CA LEU A 141 -24.89 -17.08 1.32
C LEU A 141 -23.49 -16.45 1.34
N CYS A 142 -23.27 -15.42 0.53
CA CYS A 142 -21.93 -14.90 0.25
C CYS A 142 -21.38 -14.05 1.40
N THR A 143 -20.12 -14.29 1.76
CA THR A 143 -19.36 -13.42 2.65
C THR A 143 -18.98 -12.12 1.95
N ILE A 144 -18.61 -12.19 0.68
CA ILE A 144 -18.29 -11.01 -0.12
C ILE A 144 -18.56 -11.23 -1.59
N LEU A 145 -19.16 -10.23 -2.23
CA LEU A 145 -19.32 -10.12 -3.67
C LEU A 145 -18.31 -9.12 -4.24
N THR A 146 -17.69 -9.44 -5.38
CA THR A 146 -16.65 -8.58 -5.99
C THR A 146 -17.01 -8.11 -7.42
N PRO A 147 -18.12 -7.36 -7.65
CA PRO A 147 -18.47 -6.92 -9.00
C PRO A 147 -17.59 -5.77 -9.48
N ASN A 148 -17.35 -5.63 -10.78
CA ASN A 148 -16.93 -4.35 -11.36
C ASN A 148 -18.13 -3.41 -11.51
N LEU A 149 -17.92 -2.14 -11.85
CA LEU A 149 -19.04 -1.18 -11.97
C LEU A 149 -20.09 -1.60 -13.05
N PRO A 150 -19.71 -2.04 -14.26
CA PRO A 150 -20.67 -2.61 -15.21
C PRO A 150 -21.49 -3.79 -14.66
N GLU A 151 -20.84 -4.74 -13.99
CA GLU A 151 -21.48 -5.89 -13.34
C GLU A 151 -22.44 -5.43 -12.24
N ALA A 152 -22.03 -4.48 -11.39
CA ALA A 152 -22.85 -3.94 -10.33
C ALA A 152 -24.15 -3.30 -10.88
N ARG A 153 -24.06 -2.53 -11.96
CA ARG A 153 -25.23 -1.96 -12.66
C ARG A 153 -26.16 -3.04 -13.19
N GLN A 154 -25.60 -4.10 -13.76
CA GLN A 154 -26.39 -5.21 -14.30
C GLN A 154 -27.14 -5.95 -13.18
N LEU A 155 -26.47 -6.28 -12.08
CA LEU A 155 -27.09 -6.93 -10.91
C LEU A 155 -28.26 -6.12 -10.36
N LEU A 156 -28.10 -4.81 -10.19
CA LEU A 156 -29.17 -3.93 -9.70
C LEU A 156 -30.36 -3.86 -10.67
N LYS A 157 -30.09 -3.89 -11.98
CA LYS A 157 -31.15 -3.92 -13.01
C LYS A 157 -32.01 -5.18 -12.92
N TYR A 158 -31.41 -6.36 -12.72
CA TYR A 158 -32.16 -7.61 -12.55
C TYR A 158 -32.85 -7.68 -11.18
N ALA A 159 -32.19 -7.20 -10.12
CA ALA A 159 -32.80 -7.13 -8.79
C ALA A 159 -34.10 -6.29 -8.80
N ALA A 160 -34.12 -5.17 -9.52
CA ALA A 160 -35.32 -4.33 -9.67
C ALA A 160 -36.49 -5.05 -10.36
N LYS A 161 -36.24 -6.04 -11.23
CA LYS A 161 -37.30 -6.88 -11.82
C LYS A 161 -37.94 -7.82 -10.80
N LEU A 162 -37.17 -8.26 -9.80
CA LEU A 162 -37.59 -9.23 -8.79
C LEU A 162 -38.40 -8.59 -7.65
N THR A 163 -38.19 -7.30 -7.39
CA THR A 163 -38.88 -6.55 -6.34
C THR A 163 -40.01 -5.71 -6.94
N SER A 164 -41.24 -6.23 -6.95
CA SER A 164 -42.41 -5.57 -7.57
C SER A 164 -42.92 -4.31 -6.85
N HIS A 165 -42.31 -3.87 -5.74
CA HIS A 165 -42.61 -2.56 -5.13
C HIS A 165 -41.44 -2.03 -4.28
N GLN A 166 -41.19 -0.73 -4.43
CA GLN A 166 -40.54 0.22 -3.51
C GLN A 166 -39.01 0.34 -3.49
N SER A 167 -38.60 1.60 -3.75
CA SER A 167 -37.44 2.32 -3.18
C SER A 167 -36.06 1.99 -3.74
N GLY A 168 -35.67 2.71 -4.80
CA GLY A 168 -34.27 2.82 -5.21
C GLY A 168 -33.98 3.89 -6.27
N SER A 169 -34.94 4.74 -6.63
CA SER A 169 -34.86 5.55 -7.86
C SER A 169 -33.71 6.57 -7.88
N GLN A 170 -33.36 7.20 -6.75
CA GLN A 170 -32.28 8.21 -6.74
C GLN A 170 -30.86 7.62 -6.78
N ASP A 171 -30.59 6.54 -6.05
CA ASP A 171 -29.26 5.90 -6.02
C ASP A 171 -28.97 5.12 -7.33
N LEU A 172 -30.00 4.55 -7.96
CA LEU A 172 -29.92 3.94 -9.30
C LEU A 172 -29.83 4.98 -10.43
N GLU A 173 -30.48 6.14 -10.31
CA GLU A 173 -30.33 7.24 -11.29
C GLU A 173 -28.92 7.84 -11.25
N LEU A 174 -28.35 8.02 -10.05
CA LEU A 174 -26.95 8.44 -9.89
C LEU A 174 -26.00 7.49 -10.62
N ALA A 175 -26.25 6.18 -10.57
CA ALA A 175 -25.46 5.13 -11.22
C ALA A 175 -25.41 5.21 -12.76
N GLN A 176 -26.28 5.99 -13.40
CA GLN A 176 -26.50 5.91 -14.85
C GLN A 176 -25.84 7.03 -15.68
N ASN A 177 -25.57 8.24 -15.17
CA ASN A 177 -25.12 9.36 -16.03
C ASN A 177 -24.18 10.39 -15.34
N ASN A 178 -22.85 10.22 -15.44
CA ASN A 178 -21.86 11.30 -15.71
C ASN A 178 -20.42 10.74 -15.71
N GLN A 179 -19.49 11.37 -16.44
CA GLN A 179 -18.04 11.04 -16.36
C GLN A 179 -17.38 11.57 -15.07
N ASP A 180 -18.05 12.45 -14.33
CA ASP A 180 -17.59 13.03 -13.05
C ASP A 180 -18.19 12.37 -11.79
N THR A 181 -18.89 11.23 -11.92
CA THR A 181 -19.66 10.63 -10.81
C THR A 181 -19.29 9.19 -10.46
N GLU A 182 -18.24 8.59 -11.03
CA GLU A 182 -17.97 7.15 -10.86
C GLU A 182 -17.80 6.70 -9.41
N LEU A 183 -17.11 7.47 -8.55
CA LEU A 183 -16.98 7.15 -7.13
C LEU A 183 -18.33 7.15 -6.38
N PRO A 184 -19.15 8.23 -6.44
CA PRO A 184 -20.51 8.21 -5.90
C PRO A 184 -21.34 7.01 -6.38
N GLN A 185 -21.25 6.66 -7.66
CA GLN A 185 -21.97 5.53 -8.25
C GLN A 185 -21.53 4.19 -7.67
N MET A 186 -20.21 3.99 -7.50
CA MET A 186 -19.67 2.78 -6.91
C MET A 186 -20.10 2.63 -5.44
N MET A 187 -20.09 3.73 -4.67
CA MET A 187 -20.55 3.73 -3.27
C MET A 187 -22.05 3.41 -3.17
N ALA A 188 -22.88 4.06 -3.99
CA ALA A 188 -24.31 3.78 -4.06
C ALA A 188 -24.56 2.31 -4.45
N ALA A 189 -23.90 1.81 -5.49
CA ALA A 189 -24.07 0.44 -5.94
C ALA A 189 -23.65 -0.59 -4.89
N ALA A 190 -22.51 -0.37 -4.20
CA ALA A 190 -22.05 -1.26 -3.13
C ALA A 190 -23.08 -1.39 -2.00
N LYS A 191 -23.66 -0.25 -1.58
CA LYS A 191 -24.69 -0.18 -0.55
C LYS A 191 -26.04 -0.77 -0.99
N SER A 192 -26.45 -0.56 -2.24
CA SER A 192 -27.70 -1.14 -2.74
C SER A 192 -27.59 -2.66 -2.89
N ILE A 193 -26.45 -3.16 -3.37
CA ILE A 193 -26.23 -4.61 -3.55
C ILE A 193 -26.12 -5.35 -2.22
N SER A 194 -25.62 -4.75 -1.15
CA SER A 194 -25.58 -5.41 0.16
C SER A 194 -26.98 -5.76 0.68
N ASN A 195 -28.01 -5.01 0.30
CA ASN A 195 -29.41 -5.31 0.65
C ASN A 195 -29.95 -6.57 -0.06
N LEU A 196 -29.23 -7.11 -1.06
CA LEU A 196 -29.58 -8.35 -1.75
C LEU A 196 -29.08 -9.61 -1.01
N GLY A 197 -28.37 -9.45 0.11
CA GLY A 197 -27.97 -10.54 1.00
C GLY A 197 -26.48 -10.80 1.26
N PRO A 198 -25.49 -10.37 0.43
CA PRO A 198 -24.10 -10.64 0.75
C PRO A 198 -23.65 -9.81 1.97
N GLN A 199 -22.78 -10.37 2.82
CA GLN A 199 -22.32 -9.67 4.03
C GLN A 199 -21.49 -8.42 3.73
N ALA A 200 -20.80 -8.41 2.59
CA ALA A 200 -20.00 -7.29 2.10
C ALA A 200 -19.97 -7.24 0.57
N VAL A 201 -19.71 -6.05 0.02
CA VAL A 201 -19.61 -5.83 -1.43
C VAL A 201 -18.36 -5.01 -1.73
N LEU A 202 -17.49 -5.50 -2.62
CA LEU A 202 -16.31 -4.80 -3.12
C LEU A 202 -16.51 -4.45 -4.59
N VAL A 203 -16.91 -3.21 -4.87
CA VAL A 203 -17.05 -2.70 -6.25
C VAL A 203 -15.66 -2.33 -6.77
N LYS A 204 -15.21 -3.06 -7.80
CA LYS A 204 -13.89 -2.91 -8.42
C LYS A 204 -13.88 -1.70 -9.35
N GLY A 205 -12.95 -0.78 -9.15
CA GLY A 205 -12.84 0.46 -9.91
C GLY A 205 -11.95 0.39 -11.14
N GLY A 206 -11.42 -0.76 -11.53
CA GLY A 206 -10.44 -0.87 -12.64
C GLY A 206 -10.84 -0.18 -13.96
N HIS A 207 -12.14 0.05 -14.19
CA HIS A 207 -12.67 0.81 -15.34
C HIS A 207 -12.90 2.31 -15.06
N ALA A 208 -13.00 2.68 -13.79
CA ALA A 208 -13.19 4.03 -13.30
C ALA A 208 -11.83 4.71 -13.07
N LYS A 209 -11.36 5.43 -14.09
CA LYS A 209 -10.11 6.19 -14.01
C LYS A 209 -10.42 7.53 -13.37
N LEU A 210 -10.12 7.64 -12.08
CA LEU A 210 -10.40 8.83 -11.28
C LEU A 210 -9.15 9.69 -11.15
N ARG A 211 -9.34 11.01 -11.04
CA ARG A 211 -8.33 11.91 -10.51
C ARG A 211 -8.35 11.89 -9.00
N ARG A 212 -7.19 12.18 -8.40
CA ARG A 212 -7.07 12.22 -6.94
C ARG A 212 -7.94 13.34 -6.35
N SER A 213 -7.90 14.52 -6.96
CA SER A 213 -8.72 15.67 -6.56
C SER A 213 -10.21 15.31 -6.52
N GLN A 214 -10.71 14.56 -7.50
CA GLN A 214 -12.11 14.15 -7.57
C GLN A 214 -12.54 13.30 -6.36
N ILE A 215 -11.66 12.46 -5.83
CA ILE A 215 -11.92 11.66 -4.63
C ILE A 215 -11.95 12.57 -3.39
N GLU A 216 -10.94 13.44 -3.25
CA GLU A 216 -10.81 14.37 -2.13
C GLU A 216 -11.99 15.36 -2.08
N ASP A 217 -12.32 16.01 -3.20
CA ASP A 217 -13.45 16.94 -3.34
C ASP A 217 -14.81 16.27 -3.06
N TYR A 218 -14.96 14.98 -3.38
CA TYR A 218 -16.18 14.25 -3.05
C TYR A 218 -16.27 13.93 -1.55
N LEU A 219 -15.16 13.50 -0.94
CA LEU A 219 -15.12 13.24 0.49
C LEU A 219 -15.31 14.51 1.31
N GLU A 220 -14.74 15.64 0.89
CA GLU A 220 -14.95 16.95 1.54
C GLU A 220 -16.41 17.40 1.50
N ARG A 221 -17.13 17.10 0.40
CA ARG A 221 -18.57 17.37 0.28
C ARG A 221 -19.43 16.45 1.14
N LEU A 222 -19.04 15.19 1.29
CA LEU A 222 -19.73 14.23 2.15
C LEU A 222 -19.50 14.51 3.64
N HIS A 223 -18.26 14.82 4.00
CA HIS A 223 -17.77 15.03 5.37
C HIS A 223 -16.81 16.23 5.38
N PRO A 224 -17.22 17.42 5.84
CA PRO A 224 -16.37 18.62 5.89
C PRO A 224 -15.08 18.38 6.69
N LYS A 225 -13.98 19.07 6.31
CA LYS A 225 -12.59 18.87 6.80
C LYS A 225 -12.37 18.78 8.33
N ALA A 226 -13.32 19.22 9.15
CA ALA A 226 -13.15 19.29 10.61
C ALA A 226 -13.07 17.91 11.30
N ASP A 227 -13.46 16.81 10.65
CA ASP A 227 -13.58 15.47 11.26
C ASP A 227 -12.60 14.40 10.70
N ILE A 228 -11.49 14.81 10.06
CA ILE A 228 -10.53 13.85 9.48
C ILE A 228 -9.56 13.34 10.55
N ARG A 229 -9.57 12.03 10.82
CA ARG A 229 -8.62 11.38 11.74
C ARG A 229 -7.61 10.51 10.99
N TYR A 230 -6.33 10.70 11.27
CA TYR A 230 -5.24 9.89 10.72
C TYR A 230 -4.99 8.63 11.57
N ILE A 231 -4.74 7.48 10.93
CA ILE A 231 -4.34 6.23 11.62
C ILE A 231 -2.82 6.07 11.58
N ALA A 232 -2.19 6.11 12.76
CA ALA A 232 -0.75 5.89 12.90
C ALA A 232 -0.35 4.41 12.68
N PRO A 233 0.84 4.13 12.15
CA PRO A 233 1.34 2.78 11.92
C PRO A 233 1.53 2.02 13.23
N ALA A 234 1.38 0.70 13.18
CA ALA A 234 1.65 -0.17 14.30
C ALA A 234 3.16 -0.17 14.62
N ALA A 235 3.50 -0.04 15.90
CA ALA A 235 4.90 -0.01 16.37
C ALA A 235 5.68 -1.30 16.07
N LEU A 236 4.99 -2.42 15.91
CA LEU A 236 5.55 -3.73 15.55
C LEU A 236 4.61 -4.45 14.56
N PRO A 237 5.14 -5.00 13.45
CA PRO A 237 4.38 -5.90 12.59
C PRO A 237 3.93 -7.12 13.40
N LYS A 238 2.63 -7.46 13.36
CA LYS A 238 2.19 -8.80 13.73
C LYS A 238 2.82 -9.75 12.71
N GLN A 239 3.90 -10.42 13.11
CA GLN A 239 4.55 -11.43 12.28
C GLN A 239 3.50 -12.41 11.76
N ALA A 240 3.43 -12.61 10.44
CA ALA A 240 3.04 -13.92 9.92
C ALA A 240 3.98 -14.94 10.58
N SER A 241 3.42 -16.00 11.15
CA SER A 241 4.11 -16.93 12.05
C SER A 241 5.58 -17.16 11.65
N THR A 242 6.48 -17.05 12.62
CA THR A 242 7.92 -17.37 12.53
C THR A 242 8.22 -18.84 12.22
N SER A 243 7.31 -19.56 11.57
CA SER A 243 7.54 -20.93 11.16
C SER A 243 8.51 -20.95 9.99
N ARG A 244 9.58 -21.76 10.10
CA ARG A 244 10.43 -22.21 8.98
C ARG A 244 9.66 -23.04 7.92
N ASP A 245 8.34 -23.06 8.00
CA ASP A 245 7.46 -23.85 7.15
C ASP A 245 7.24 -23.14 5.83
N ARG A 246 7.24 -23.92 4.74
CA ARG A 246 7.00 -23.45 3.37
C ARG A 246 5.64 -22.75 3.18
N TYR A 247 4.69 -23.01 4.08
CA TYR A 247 3.31 -22.52 4.00
C TYR A 247 2.81 -21.96 5.33
N PRO A 248 1.95 -20.92 5.32
CA PRO A 248 1.16 -20.54 6.49
C PRO A 248 0.45 -21.76 7.08
N GLN A 249 0.52 -21.92 8.40
CA GLN A 249 -0.04 -23.08 9.07
C GLN A 249 -1.53 -22.88 9.37
N ARG A 250 -2.36 -23.87 9.03
CA ARG A 250 -3.80 -23.87 9.35
C ARG A 250 -4.03 -23.79 10.86
N LYS A 251 -4.96 -22.93 11.30
CA LYS A 251 -5.41 -22.87 12.70
C LYS A 251 -6.31 -24.08 12.99
N VAL A 252 -5.97 -24.87 14.01
CA VAL A 252 -6.62 -26.17 14.32
C VAL A 252 -8.07 -25.98 14.82
N GLU A 253 -8.36 -24.89 15.53
CA GLU A 253 -9.70 -24.58 16.02
C GLU A 253 -10.35 -23.47 15.18
N ARG A 254 -11.52 -23.76 14.60
CA ARG A 254 -12.45 -22.72 14.14
C ARG A 254 -12.96 -22.02 15.39
N SER A 255 -12.54 -20.77 15.59
CA SER A 255 -13.02 -19.97 16.72
C SER A 255 -14.55 -19.93 16.71
N ARG A 256 -15.21 -20.57 17.69
CA ARG A 256 -16.69 -20.63 17.81
C ARG A 256 -17.35 -19.25 17.96
N LYS A 257 -16.57 -18.23 18.25
CA LYS A 257 -16.93 -16.81 18.18
C LYS A 257 -15.93 -16.14 17.24
N ALA A 258 -16.38 -15.36 16.26
CA ALA A 258 -15.48 -14.46 15.56
C ALA A 258 -14.71 -13.65 16.62
N ARG A 259 -13.37 -13.81 16.66
CA ARG A 259 -12.55 -12.96 17.54
C ARG A 259 -12.89 -11.52 17.14
N PRO A 260 -13.21 -10.61 18.07
CA PRO A 260 -13.47 -9.22 17.70
C PRO A 260 -12.24 -8.75 16.92
N VAL A 261 -12.44 -8.51 15.63
CA VAL A 261 -11.40 -7.98 14.76
C VAL A 261 -11.16 -6.58 15.28
N ASP A 262 -9.97 -6.34 15.82
CA ASP A 262 -9.55 -5.00 16.18
C ASP A 262 -9.27 -4.23 14.88
N LEU A 263 -10.32 -3.61 14.36
CA LEU A 263 -10.30 -2.84 13.12
C LEU A 263 -9.20 -1.78 13.15
N GLU A 264 -9.05 -1.11 14.29
CA GLU A 264 -8.01 -0.09 14.47
C GLU A 264 -6.63 -0.74 14.34
N ASP A 265 -6.35 -1.86 15.01
CA ASP A 265 -5.06 -2.55 14.87
C ASP A 265 -4.79 -3.01 13.43
N ASP A 266 -5.78 -3.55 12.72
CA ASP A 266 -5.59 -3.91 11.30
C ASP A 266 -5.25 -2.69 10.44
N LEU A 267 -5.93 -1.55 10.63
CA LEU A 267 -5.59 -0.31 9.94
C LEU A 267 -4.18 0.17 10.32
N ARG A 268 -3.79 0.10 11.59
CA ARG A 268 -2.42 0.43 12.02
C ARG A 268 -1.38 -0.49 11.39
N GLN A 269 -1.68 -1.79 11.25
CA GLN A 269 -0.79 -2.73 10.58
C GLN A 269 -0.64 -2.43 9.09
N LEU A 270 -1.74 -2.07 8.40
CA LEU A 270 -1.72 -1.62 6.99
C LEU A 270 -0.92 -0.32 6.83
N ALA A 271 -1.08 0.63 7.76
CA ALA A 271 -0.32 1.88 7.75
C ALA A 271 1.19 1.65 8.01
N GLY A 272 1.51 0.66 8.83
CA GLY A 272 2.88 0.20 9.04
C GLY A 272 3.38 -0.63 7.86
N VAL A 273 3.18 -1.94 7.94
CA VAL A 273 3.81 -2.98 7.09
C VAL A 273 3.61 -2.72 5.61
N ASP A 274 2.39 -2.33 5.22
CA ASP A 274 2.02 -2.12 3.82
C ASP A 274 2.22 -0.67 3.37
N GLY A 275 2.60 0.21 4.31
CA GLY A 275 2.97 1.59 4.08
C GLY A 275 1.83 2.50 3.60
N ALA A 276 0.58 2.13 3.88
CA ALA A 276 -0.59 2.86 3.44
C ALA A 276 -0.83 4.14 4.26
N VAL A 277 -1.24 5.22 3.61
CA VAL A 277 -1.77 6.41 4.28
C VAL A 277 -3.25 6.19 4.55
N ILE A 278 -3.66 6.22 5.83
CA ILE A 278 -5.04 5.92 6.22
C ILE A 278 -5.68 7.11 6.94
N THR A 279 -6.82 7.55 6.41
CA THR A 279 -7.65 8.60 7.01
C THR A 279 -9.07 8.12 7.22
N LEU A 280 -9.69 8.58 8.31
CA LEU A 280 -11.10 8.35 8.64
C LEU A 280 -11.87 9.65 8.41
N HIS A 281 -12.94 9.57 7.61
CA HIS A 281 -13.87 10.65 7.30
C HIS A 281 -15.28 10.18 7.68
N GLY A 282 -15.69 10.40 8.93
CA GLY A 282 -16.95 9.87 9.45
C GLY A 282 -17.02 8.34 9.32
N ASN A 283 -17.98 7.83 8.53
CA ASN A 283 -18.16 6.39 8.25
C ASN A 283 -17.34 5.86 7.06
N VAL A 284 -16.47 6.69 6.47
CA VAL A 284 -15.60 6.34 5.34
C VAL A 284 -14.15 6.22 5.80
N THR A 285 -13.56 5.05 5.64
CA THR A 285 -12.12 4.82 5.81
C THR A 285 -11.45 4.91 4.44
N MET A 286 -10.50 5.81 4.25
CA MET A 286 -9.72 5.90 3.04
C MET A 286 -8.33 5.30 3.28
N ILE A 287 -7.97 4.27 2.50
CA ILE A 287 -6.67 3.59 2.52
C ILE A 287 -5.96 3.92 1.22
N ARG A 288 -4.85 4.65 1.31
CA ARG A 288 -4.11 5.17 0.17
C ARG A 288 -2.76 4.50 0.05
N THR A 289 -2.54 3.90 -1.10
CA THR A 289 -1.23 3.38 -1.56
C THR A 289 -0.75 4.13 -2.81
N ASP A 290 -1.58 5.02 -3.35
CA ASP A 290 -1.26 5.92 -4.47
C ASP A 290 -0.39 7.11 -4.06
N ILE A 291 -0.51 7.52 -2.79
CA ILE A 291 0.45 8.44 -2.19
C ILE A 291 1.50 7.60 -1.53
N VAL A 292 2.72 8.04 -1.78
CA VAL A 292 3.82 7.72 -0.93
C VAL A 292 4.01 8.87 0.05
N PRO A 293 3.93 8.61 1.36
CA PRO A 293 3.89 9.68 2.34
C PRO A 293 5.07 10.66 2.25
N PHE A 294 4.73 11.95 2.31
CA PHE A 294 5.54 13.11 2.71
C PHE A 294 7.04 13.10 2.36
N SER A 295 7.36 12.88 1.09
CA SER A 295 8.66 13.31 0.57
C SER A 295 8.55 13.60 -0.93
N GLU A 296 8.15 14.83 -1.27
CA GLU A 296 8.22 15.38 -2.64
C GLU A 296 9.62 15.15 -3.25
N VAL A 297 10.65 15.14 -2.39
CA VAL A 297 12.04 14.79 -2.71
C VAL A 297 12.19 13.42 -3.38
N LEU A 298 11.38 12.42 -2.98
CA LEU A 298 11.43 11.07 -3.57
C LEU A 298 10.71 10.98 -4.93
N ASP A 299 10.01 12.04 -5.34
CA ASP A 299 9.26 12.10 -6.61
C ASP A 299 10.03 12.81 -7.74
N GLY A 300 11.20 13.41 -7.45
CA GLY A 300 12.08 14.06 -8.44
C GLY A 300 11.93 15.60 -8.53
N ILE A 301 12.80 16.28 -9.30
CA ILE A 301 12.83 17.75 -9.41
C ILE A 301 11.50 18.25 -10.00
N ARG A 302 10.74 19.01 -9.19
CA ARG A 302 9.49 19.71 -9.50
C ARG A 302 8.39 18.85 -10.13
N ALA A 303 7.91 17.86 -9.41
CA ALA A 303 6.51 17.49 -9.59
C ALA A 303 5.66 18.40 -8.69
N ARG A 304 5.05 19.45 -9.26
CA ARG A 304 3.70 19.83 -8.79
C ARG A 304 2.91 18.52 -8.68
N PRO A 305 2.01 18.31 -7.71
CA PRO A 305 1.13 17.16 -7.77
C PRO A 305 0.32 17.29 -9.06
N VAL A 306 0.81 16.70 -10.16
CA VAL A 306 0.03 16.40 -11.33
C VAL A 306 -1.08 15.57 -10.73
N ASP A 307 -2.31 16.01 -10.87
CA ASP A 307 -3.48 15.29 -10.39
C ASP A 307 -3.54 13.93 -11.11
N LYS A 308 -2.82 12.95 -10.54
CA LYS A 308 -2.49 11.67 -11.17
C LYS A 308 -3.77 10.87 -11.25
N MET A 309 -3.89 10.12 -12.34
CA MET A 309 -4.95 9.13 -12.45
C MET A 309 -4.69 8.01 -11.44
N VAL A 310 -5.72 7.69 -10.67
CA VAL A 310 -5.75 6.64 -9.66
C VAL A 310 -6.89 5.68 -9.96
N VAL A 311 -6.84 4.51 -9.33
CA VAL A 311 -7.94 3.55 -9.31
C VAL A 311 -8.44 3.46 -7.88
N CYS A 312 -9.75 3.53 -7.68
CA CYS A 312 -10.37 3.39 -6.35
C CYS A 312 -11.24 2.14 -6.33
N ASP A 313 -11.03 1.20 -5.40
CA ASP A 313 -12.02 0.14 -5.13
C ASP A 313 -12.84 0.51 -3.89
N VAL A 314 -14.13 0.20 -3.92
CA VAL A 314 -15.07 0.57 -2.85
C VAL A 314 -15.58 -0.69 -2.16
N LEU A 315 -15.18 -0.88 -0.90
CA LEU A 315 -15.73 -1.91 -0.03
C LEU A 315 -16.85 -1.31 0.83
N TYR A 316 -18.01 -1.96 0.85
CA TYR A 316 -19.10 -1.67 1.78
C TYR A 316 -19.36 -2.88 2.68
N GLN A 317 -19.48 -2.61 3.98
CA GLN A 317 -19.86 -3.62 4.98
C GLN A 317 -21.05 -3.12 5.78
N GLN A 318 -22.10 -3.94 5.86
CA GLN A 318 -23.22 -3.68 6.74
C GLN A 318 -22.78 -3.92 8.20
N THR A 319 -22.91 -2.91 9.06
CA THR A 319 -22.65 -3.03 10.50
C THR A 319 -23.97 -3.23 11.24
N ALA A 320 -23.91 -3.62 12.52
CA ALA A 320 -25.09 -3.74 13.37
C ALA A 320 -25.74 -2.37 13.70
N GLU A 321 -25.03 -1.27 13.40
CA GLU A 321 -25.49 0.10 13.54
C GLU A 321 -26.31 0.53 12.32
N THR A 322 -27.17 1.54 12.46
CA THR A 322 -28.13 1.97 11.42
C THR A 322 -27.49 2.50 10.12
N GLN A 323 -26.17 2.69 10.09
CA GLN A 323 -25.40 3.02 8.88
C GLN A 323 -24.19 2.08 8.74
N GLY A 324 -24.09 1.38 7.60
CA GLY A 324 -22.89 0.60 7.26
C GLY A 324 -21.65 1.47 7.00
N SER A 325 -20.50 0.81 6.87
CA SER A 325 -19.18 1.45 6.72
C SER A 325 -18.63 1.31 5.31
N PHE A 326 -17.93 2.34 4.83
CA PHE A 326 -17.22 2.32 3.55
C PHE A 326 -15.71 2.27 3.77
N VAL A 327 -15.02 1.49 2.96
CA VAL A 327 -13.55 1.52 2.85
C VAL A 327 -13.16 1.77 1.40
N LEU A 328 -12.44 2.86 1.15
CA LEU A 328 -11.94 3.25 -0.17
C LEU A 328 -10.47 2.86 -0.30
N PHE A 329 -10.16 1.99 -1.24
CA PHE A 329 -8.78 1.58 -1.55
C PHE A 329 -8.28 2.35 -2.77
N VAL A 330 -7.54 3.44 -2.52
CA VAL A 330 -6.97 4.31 -3.56
C VAL A 330 -5.56 3.86 -3.88
N LYS A 331 -5.32 3.47 -5.14
CA LYS A 331 -4.06 2.88 -5.62
C LYS A 331 -3.64 3.48 -6.95
N PRO A 332 -2.35 3.41 -7.32
CA PRO A 332 -1.89 3.97 -8.58
C PRO A 332 -2.53 3.27 -9.79
N LEU A 333 -2.73 4.03 -10.88
CA LEU A 333 -3.07 3.43 -12.16
C LEU A 333 -1.80 2.82 -12.78
N ILE A 334 -1.80 1.50 -12.99
CA ILE A 334 -0.70 0.80 -13.66
C ILE A 334 -0.92 0.85 -15.17
N ASP A 335 0.09 1.33 -15.89
CA ASP A 335 0.13 1.31 -17.35
C ASP A 335 0.66 -0.06 -17.83
N SER A 336 -0.27 -1.00 -18.07
CA SER A 336 0.03 -2.36 -18.52
C SER A 336 -1.16 -2.92 -19.29
N SER A 337 -0.91 -3.62 -20.40
CA SER A 337 -1.93 -4.39 -21.11
C SER A 337 -2.21 -5.75 -20.48
N ALA A 338 -1.40 -6.19 -19.50
CA ALA A 338 -1.49 -7.49 -18.85
C ALA A 338 -2.62 -7.55 -17.80
N THR A 339 -3.86 -7.50 -18.30
CA THR A 339 -5.08 -7.35 -17.49
C THR A 339 -6.03 -8.55 -17.60
N HIS A 340 -5.68 -9.56 -18.40
CA HIS A 340 -6.47 -10.78 -18.54
C HIS A 340 -6.46 -11.58 -17.23
N GLY A 341 -7.65 -11.78 -16.65
CA GLY A 341 -7.82 -12.51 -15.39
C GLY A 341 -7.71 -11.68 -14.11
N THR A 342 -7.70 -10.34 -14.17
CA THR A 342 -7.68 -9.45 -12.99
C THR A 342 -8.76 -9.77 -11.96
N GLY A 343 -10.02 -9.92 -12.40
CA GLY A 343 -11.16 -10.22 -11.51
C GLY A 343 -11.05 -11.57 -10.79
N CYS A 344 -10.73 -12.63 -11.54
CA CYS A 344 -10.51 -13.97 -10.98
C CYS A 344 -9.35 -13.99 -9.98
N THR A 345 -8.27 -13.28 -10.31
CA THR A 345 -7.09 -13.17 -9.44
C THR A 345 -7.40 -12.42 -8.15
N LEU A 346 -8.14 -11.31 -8.21
CA LEU A 346 -8.51 -10.52 -7.03
C LEU A 346 -9.39 -11.32 -6.06
N SER A 347 -10.46 -11.93 -6.57
CA SER A 347 -11.39 -12.73 -5.76
C SER A 347 -10.71 -13.98 -5.18
N SER A 348 -9.79 -14.60 -5.92
CA SER A 348 -8.99 -15.72 -5.43
C SER A 348 -7.99 -15.31 -4.35
N ALA A 349 -7.32 -14.16 -4.51
CA ALA A 349 -6.41 -13.64 -3.49
C ALA A 349 -7.15 -13.27 -2.19
N LEU A 350 -8.37 -12.76 -2.31
CA LEU A 350 -9.27 -12.47 -1.20
C LEU A 350 -9.67 -13.75 -0.47
N ALA A 351 -10.10 -14.80 -1.20
CA ALA A 351 -10.44 -16.10 -0.62
C ALA A 351 -9.25 -16.76 0.09
N ALA A 352 -8.05 -16.69 -0.50
CA ALA A 352 -6.83 -17.22 0.10
C ALA A 352 -6.45 -16.51 1.40
N SER A 353 -6.62 -15.18 1.45
CA SER A 353 -6.33 -14.38 2.65
C SER A 353 -7.36 -14.62 3.76
N LEU A 354 -8.64 -14.75 3.39
CA LEU A 354 -9.71 -15.10 4.34
C LEU A 354 -9.50 -16.51 4.92
N ALA A 355 -9.07 -17.48 4.12
CA ALA A 355 -8.73 -18.84 4.59
C ALA A 355 -7.57 -18.85 5.61
N GLN A 356 -6.66 -17.87 5.52
CA GLN A 356 -5.58 -17.67 6.50
C GLN A 356 -6.06 -16.99 7.79
N GLY A 357 -7.32 -16.54 7.83
CA GLY A 357 -7.97 -15.92 8.98
C GLY A 357 -7.62 -14.45 9.15
N TYR A 358 -7.24 -13.76 8.07
CA TYR A 358 -7.17 -12.29 8.05
C TYR A 358 -8.58 -11.69 8.05
N SER A 359 -8.72 -10.45 8.54
CA SER A 359 -9.99 -9.73 8.45
C SER A 359 -10.36 -9.40 7.01
N LEU A 360 -11.59 -8.96 6.77
CA LEU A 360 -12.03 -8.62 5.41
C LEU A 360 -11.22 -7.46 4.81
N ILE A 361 -11.00 -6.39 5.58
CA ILE A 361 -10.24 -5.22 5.13
C ILE A 361 -8.79 -5.59 4.83
N ARG A 362 -8.15 -6.35 5.73
CA ARG A 362 -6.78 -6.82 5.50
C ARG A 362 -6.69 -7.77 4.31
N SER A 363 -7.62 -8.71 4.18
CA SER A 363 -7.70 -9.64 3.04
C SER A 363 -7.90 -8.89 1.73
N THR A 364 -8.71 -7.83 1.74
CA THR A 364 -8.95 -6.96 0.57
C THR A 364 -7.68 -6.19 0.20
N SER A 365 -6.97 -5.63 1.19
CA SER A 365 -5.69 -4.96 0.95
C SER A 365 -4.64 -5.91 0.38
N ILE A 366 -4.49 -7.12 0.94
CA ILE A 366 -3.58 -8.16 0.42
C ILE A 366 -3.93 -8.50 -1.02
N ALA A 367 -5.22 -8.72 -1.32
CA ALA A 367 -5.69 -9.06 -2.65
C ALA A 367 -5.42 -7.95 -3.68
N ILE A 368 -5.70 -6.69 -3.32
CA ILE A 368 -5.44 -5.53 -4.17
C ILE A 368 -3.95 -5.37 -4.44
N THR A 369 -3.11 -5.41 -3.40
CA THR A 369 -1.65 -5.32 -3.54
C THR A 369 -1.09 -6.45 -4.39
N TYR A 370 -1.58 -7.67 -4.19
CA TYR A 370 -1.17 -8.83 -4.98
C TYR A 370 -1.50 -8.65 -6.46
N VAL A 371 -2.71 -8.21 -6.79
CA VAL A 371 -3.13 -7.95 -8.17
C VAL A 371 -2.35 -6.80 -8.80
N GLN A 372 -2.11 -5.70 -8.07
CA GLN A 372 -1.30 -4.59 -8.58
C GLN A 372 0.10 -5.06 -8.99
N ASN A 373 0.78 -5.82 -8.13
CA ASN A 373 2.09 -6.37 -8.46
C ASN A 373 2.04 -7.38 -9.61
N ALA A 374 1.00 -8.21 -9.67
CA ALA A 374 0.85 -9.19 -10.74
C ALA A 374 0.53 -8.55 -12.11
N ILE A 375 -0.18 -7.40 -12.14
CA ILE A 375 -0.37 -6.59 -13.36
C ILE A 375 0.95 -5.93 -13.77
N ALA A 376 1.70 -5.39 -12.80
CA ALA A 376 2.98 -4.72 -13.07
C ALA A 376 4.05 -5.64 -13.65
N ASN A 377 4.01 -6.94 -13.30
CA ASN A 377 4.94 -7.97 -13.80
C ASN A 377 4.34 -8.86 -14.89
N GLY A 378 3.09 -8.61 -15.30
CA GLY A 378 2.36 -9.46 -16.24
C GLY A 378 2.94 -9.48 -17.66
N ILE A 379 2.57 -10.49 -18.43
CA ILE A 379 3.12 -10.74 -19.77
C ILE A 379 2.25 -9.99 -20.79
N GLN A 380 2.73 -8.85 -21.28
CA GLN A 380 1.95 -7.95 -22.15
C GLN A 380 1.82 -8.42 -23.60
N ASP A 381 2.75 -9.24 -24.07
CA ASP A 381 2.89 -9.70 -25.46
C ASP A 381 2.53 -11.19 -25.65
N LEU A 382 1.85 -11.80 -24.68
CA LEU A 382 1.33 -13.15 -24.83
C LEU A 382 0.04 -13.13 -25.66
N GLY A 383 0.13 -13.62 -26.91
CA GLY A 383 -0.99 -13.65 -27.84
C GLY A 383 -1.31 -12.28 -28.43
N ALA A 384 -2.48 -12.14 -29.07
CA ALA A 384 -2.88 -10.92 -29.79
C ALA A 384 -3.89 -10.02 -29.05
N GLY A 385 -4.30 -10.41 -27.83
CA GLY A 385 -5.22 -9.63 -26.99
C GLY A 385 -4.57 -9.24 -25.66
N PRO A 386 -5.35 -8.85 -24.64
CA PRO A 386 -4.80 -8.54 -23.32
C PRO A 386 -4.04 -9.74 -22.75
N GLY A 387 -2.81 -9.49 -22.33
CA GLY A 387 -1.96 -10.52 -21.75
C GLY A 387 -2.34 -10.89 -20.31
N PRO A 388 -1.90 -12.05 -19.78
CA PRO A 388 -2.19 -12.47 -18.42
C PRO A 388 -1.32 -11.78 -17.38
N LEU A 389 -1.83 -11.72 -16.15
CA LEU A 389 -1.05 -11.31 -14.97
C LEU A 389 0.08 -12.31 -14.68
N ASP A 390 1.15 -11.84 -14.04
CA ASP A 390 2.18 -12.73 -13.49
C ASP A 390 1.78 -13.17 -12.08
N HIS A 391 1.08 -14.30 -11.98
CA HIS A 391 0.74 -14.91 -10.69
C HIS A 391 1.99 -15.39 -9.92
N SER A 392 3.13 -15.56 -10.58
CA SER A 392 4.33 -16.17 -10.00
C SER A 392 5.32 -15.17 -9.42
N TYR A 393 5.06 -13.86 -9.52
CA TYR A 393 5.96 -12.81 -9.02
C TYR A 393 6.44 -13.02 -7.56
N PRO A 394 5.68 -13.66 -6.62
CA PRO A 394 6.20 -13.93 -5.29
C PRO A 394 7.21 -15.08 -5.21
N PHE A 395 7.22 -15.99 -6.19
CA PHE A 395 8.09 -17.18 -6.25
C PHE A 395 9.41 -16.95 -6.94
N GLN A 396 9.47 -15.96 -7.83
CA GLN A 396 10.76 -15.50 -8.30
C GLN A 396 11.56 -15.15 -7.05
N SER A 397 12.76 -15.75 -6.91
CA SER A 397 13.67 -15.37 -5.84
C SER A 397 13.65 -13.85 -5.81
N ARG A 398 13.29 -13.30 -4.65
CA ARG A 398 13.46 -11.88 -4.35
C ARG A 398 14.94 -11.56 -4.56
N GLY A 399 15.36 -11.28 -5.79
CA GLY A 399 15.99 -10.02 -6.01
C GLY A 399 14.92 -9.01 -5.61
N LEU A 400 14.91 -8.51 -4.36
CA LEU A 400 14.15 -7.28 -4.02
C LEU A 400 14.87 -6.10 -4.63
N ILE A 401 14.98 -6.20 -5.94
CA ILE A 401 15.71 -5.40 -6.87
C ILE A 401 15.28 -5.97 -8.20
N THR A 402 14.53 -5.19 -8.95
CA THR A 402 14.53 -5.35 -10.40
C THR A 402 15.99 -5.31 -10.86
N ASP A 403 16.55 -6.45 -11.27
CA ASP A 403 17.85 -6.49 -11.92
C ASP A 403 17.89 -5.34 -12.96
N ALA A 404 18.80 -4.39 -12.80
CA ALA A 404 18.96 -3.28 -13.73
C ALA A 404 19.23 -3.78 -15.16
N ARG A 405 19.59 -5.07 -15.31
CA ARG A 405 19.76 -5.74 -16.60
C ARG A 405 18.45 -6.27 -17.21
N LEU A 406 17.39 -6.48 -16.42
CA LEU A 406 16.04 -6.81 -16.89
C LEU A 406 15.15 -5.56 -17.05
N SER A 407 15.59 -4.40 -16.57
CA SER A 407 14.80 -3.16 -16.52
C SER A 407 14.71 -2.37 -17.83
N LYS A 408 14.89 -3.00 -19.00
CA LYS A 408 14.64 -2.26 -20.25
C LYS A 408 13.15 -1.91 -20.44
N ASN A 409 12.22 -2.68 -19.85
CA ASN A 409 10.78 -2.52 -20.11
C ASN A 409 9.81 -2.55 -18.91
N THR A 410 10.25 -2.73 -17.65
CA THR A 410 9.36 -2.63 -16.45
C THR A 410 9.85 -1.54 -15.50
N ARG A 411 9.02 -0.50 -15.29
CA ARG A 411 9.30 0.57 -14.33
C ARG A 411 9.18 0.03 -12.90
N ALA A 412 10.32 -0.32 -12.30
CA ALA A 412 10.42 -0.48 -10.85
C ALA A 412 9.85 0.77 -10.16
N LEU A 413 9.15 0.60 -9.03
CA LEU A 413 8.76 1.72 -8.17
C LEU A 413 10.05 2.46 -7.75
N PRO A 414 10.26 3.72 -8.17
CA PRO A 414 11.46 4.45 -7.81
C PRO A 414 11.49 4.64 -6.30
N ASN A 415 12.66 4.42 -5.70
CA ASN A 415 12.93 4.64 -4.28
C ASN A 415 12.19 3.72 -3.30
N ALA A 416 11.97 2.44 -3.66
CA ALA A 416 11.13 1.52 -2.90
C ALA A 416 11.52 1.34 -1.42
N LEU A 417 12.82 1.26 -1.09
CA LEU A 417 13.25 1.12 0.30
C LEU A 417 12.95 2.39 1.10
N MET A 418 13.32 3.56 0.57
CA MET A 418 13.14 4.84 1.26
C MET A 418 11.67 5.12 1.56
N ARG A 419 10.81 4.83 0.58
CA ARG A 419 9.36 4.97 0.70
C ARG A 419 8.81 4.05 1.80
N SER A 420 9.27 2.80 1.85
CA SER A 420 8.89 1.86 2.91
C SER A 420 9.27 2.38 4.29
N LEU A 421 10.49 2.92 4.45
CA LEU A 421 10.99 3.44 5.73
C LEU A 421 10.18 4.64 6.22
N ILE A 422 9.82 5.58 5.32
CA ILE A 422 8.97 6.74 5.64
C ILE A 422 7.56 6.28 6.04
N SER A 423 6.90 5.45 5.24
CA SER A 423 5.53 5.03 5.54
C SER A 423 5.42 4.30 6.88
N ASN A 424 6.36 3.41 7.17
CA ASN A 424 6.41 2.68 8.44
C ASN A 424 6.76 3.54 9.65
N SER A 425 7.12 4.81 9.45
CA SER A 425 7.55 5.74 10.50
C SER A 425 6.75 7.04 10.53
N ILE A 426 5.58 7.09 9.87
CA ILE A 426 4.90 8.35 9.55
C ILE A 426 4.74 9.30 10.74
N ALA A 427 4.41 8.80 11.93
CA ALA A 427 4.24 9.66 13.10
C ALA A 427 5.57 10.31 13.51
N THR A 428 6.66 9.53 13.49
CA THR A 428 8.02 10.01 13.79
C THR A 428 8.56 10.89 12.65
N TRP A 429 8.32 10.49 11.40
CA TRP A 429 8.71 11.27 10.22
C TRP A 429 8.00 12.63 10.19
N THR A 430 6.68 12.67 10.40
CA THR A 430 5.89 13.90 10.46
C THR A 430 6.29 14.78 11.63
N ALA A 431 6.53 14.22 12.83
CA ALA A 431 7.01 14.99 13.97
C ALA A 431 8.36 15.68 13.67
N PHE A 432 9.21 15.01 12.89
CA PHE A 432 10.40 15.62 12.31
C PHE A 432 10.01 16.65 11.24
N VAL A 433 9.57 16.28 10.03
CA VAL A 433 9.44 17.23 8.90
C VAL A 433 8.38 18.34 9.08
N GLN A 434 7.50 18.25 10.07
CA GLN A 434 6.54 19.29 10.47
C GLN A 434 6.82 19.82 11.88
N HIS A 435 8.09 19.90 12.26
CA HIS A 435 8.48 20.39 13.58
C HIS A 435 8.11 21.86 13.79
N PRO A 436 7.78 22.30 15.03
CA PRO A 436 7.55 23.71 15.35
C PRO A 436 8.70 24.64 14.94
N PHE A 437 9.94 24.16 14.94
CA PHE A 437 11.10 24.89 14.42
C PHE A 437 10.91 25.27 12.94
N VAL A 438 10.49 24.31 12.11
CA VAL A 438 10.24 24.50 10.67
C VAL A 438 9.09 25.47 10.44
N PHE A 439 7.98 25.30 11.16
CA PHE A 439 6.86 26.23 11.08
C PHE A 439 7.28 27.64 11.50
N GLY A 440 8.08 27.76 12.56
CA GLY A 440 8.65 29.00 13.05
C GLY A 440 9.56 29.71 12.04
N LEU A 441 10.33 28.95 11.25
CA LEU A 441 11.11 29.50 10.14
C LEU A 441 10.20 30.05 9.04
N ALA A 442 9.21 29.26 8.62
CA ALA A 442 8.32 29.60 7.51
C ALA A 442 7.42 30.80 7.82
N ASN A 443 6.90 30.92 9.04
CA ASN A 443 6.05 32.04 9.47
C ASN A 443 6.83 33.17 10.17
N GLY A 444 8.15 33.03 10.34
CA GLY A 444 9.03 34.04 10.95
C GLY A 444 8.98 34.15 12.47
N SER A 445 8.14 33.36 13.15
CA SER A 445 7.97 33.36 14.61
C SER A 445 9.12 32.72 15.40
N LEU A 446 9.99 31.95 14.75
CA LEU A 446 11.16 31.36 15.41
C LEU A 446 12.02 32.47 16.03
N SER A 447 12.46 32.27 17.27
CA SER A 447 13.32 33.24 17.97
C SER A 447 14.72 33.27 17.36
N ARG A 448 15.37 34.43 17.41
CA ARG A 448 16.73 34.59 16.90
C ARG A 448 17.72 33.69 17.66
N GLU A 449 17.55 33.56 18.97
CA GLU A 449 18.37 32.71 19.82
C GLU A 449 18.24 31.23 19.47
N ALA A 450 17.02 30.75 19.17
CA ALA A 450 16.80 29.38 18.74
C ALA A 450 17.49 29.09 17.40
N PHE A 451 17.38 30.03 16.45
CA PHE A 451 18.04 29.89 15.16
C PHE A 451 19.57 29.95 15.28
N GLU A 452 20.12 30.86 16.10
CA GLU A 452 21.57 30.92 16.37
C GLU A 452 22.09 29.61 16.99
N TRP A 453 21.38 29.09 18.00
CA TRP A 453 21.74 27.82 18.66
C TRP A 453 21.77 26.66 17.66
N PHE A 454 20.71 26.53 16.85
CA PHE A 454 20.66 25.51 15.81
C PHE A 454 21.83 25.63 14.84
N MET A 455 22.11 26.83 14.32
CA MET A 455 23.20 27.05 13.35
C MET A 455 24.58 26.69 13.92
N LYS A 456 24.84 26.99 15.20
CA LYS A 456 26.07 26.59 15.91
C LYS A 456 26.20 25.06 16.01
N GLN A 457 25.13 24.39 16.41
CA GLN A 457 25.12 22.93 16.57
C GLN A 457 25.19 22.20 15.23
N ASP A 458 24.47 22.68 14.22
CA ASP A 458 24.43 22.08 12.90
C ASP A 458 25.77 22.21 12.15
N TYR A 459 26.53 23.30 12.38
CA TYR A 459 27.91 23.40 11.89
C TYR A 459 28.81 22.28 12.45
N LEU A 460 28.71 21.98 13.75
CA LEU A 460 29.47 20.88 14.37
C LEU A 460 28.98 19.52 13.88
N PHE A 461 27.67 19.38 13.67
CA PHE A 461 27.04 18.18 13.09
C PHE A 461 27.57 17.88 11.69
N LEU A 462 27.56 18.87 10.79
CA LEU A 462 28.06 18.75 9.41
C LEU A 462 29.52 18.32 9.35
N ARG A 463 30.36 18.79 10.28
CA ARG A 463 31.76 18.35 10.40
C ARG A 463 31.87 16.84 10.65
N HIS A 464 31.01 16.28 11.51
CA HIS A 464 30.96 14.83 11.74
C HIS A 464 30.34 14.10 10.56
N TYR A 465 29.29 14.64 9.96
CA TYR A 465 28.66 14.05 8.78
C TYR A 465 29.62 13.95 7.60
N ALA A 466 30.43 14.99 7.33
CA ALA A 466 31.48 14.93 6.31
C ALA A 466 32.47 13.78 6.56
N ARG A 467 32.88 13.56 7.81
CA ARG A 467 33.74 12.44 8.20
C ARG A 467 33.05 11.09 8.03
N ILE A 468 31.77 11.01 8.39
CA ILE A 468 30.95 9.81 8.23
C ILE A 468 30.82 9.41 6.76
N TRP A 469 30.56 10.37 5.86
CA TRP A 469 30.49 10.11 4.41
C TRP A 469 31.85 9.68 3.84
N ALA A 470 32.95 10.31 4.28
CA ALA A 470 34.28 9.89 3.90
C ALA A 470 34.61 8.47 4.40
N GLN A 471 34.19 8.11 5.62
CA GLN A 471 34.30 6.76 6.14
C GLN A 471 33.43 5.77 5.36
N ALA A 472 32.21 6.17 4.96
CA ALA A 472 31.34 5.36 4.13
C ALA A 472 32.01 5.02 2.80
N ALA A 473 32.72 5.97 2.18
CA ALA A 473 33.47 5.75 0.94
C ALA A 473 34.57 4.69 1.11
N ALA A 474 35.18 4.57 2.29
CA ALA A 474 36.21 3.59 2.59
C ALA A 474 35.68 2.16 2.82
N SER A 475 34.36 1.94 2.78
CA SER A 475 33.77 0.63 3.01
C SER A 475 34.14 -0.36 1.89
N PRO A 476 34.55 -1.62 2.21
CA PRO A 476 35.07 -2.58 1.24
C PRO A 476 34.02 -3.12 0.25
N ASP A 477 32.73 -2.89 0.51
CA ASP A 477 31.60 -3.31 -0.31
C ASP A 477 31.16 -2.26 -1.35
N ASN A 478 31.92 -1.18 -1.52
CA ASN A 478 31.69 -0.15 -2.52
C ASN A 478 32.41 -0.41 -3.85
N THR A 479 31.75 -0.07 -4.95
CA THR A 479 32.34 0.09 -6.28
C THR A 479 33.02 1.46 -6.41
N PHE A 480 33.88 1.63 -7.43
CA PHE A 480 34.53 2.93 -7.67
C PHE A 480 33.56 4.10 -7.93
N GLU A 481 32.43 3.83 -8.58
CA GLU A 481 31.38 4.83 -8.79
C GLU A 481 30.72 5.23 -7.47
N GLU A 482 30.47 4.26 -6.58
CA GLU A 482 29.94 4.52 -5.24
C GLU A 482 30.95 5.27 -4.38
N ILE A 483 32.24 4.93 -4.45
CA ILE A 483 33.31 5.66 -3.77
C ILE A 483 33.33 7.12 -4.22
N SER A 484 33.25 7.39 -5.54
CA SER A 484 33.19 8.75 -6.07
C SER A 484 31.98 9.50 -5.54
N THR A 485 30.79 8.88 -5.61
CA THR A 485 29.54 9.47 -5.11
C THR A 485 29.63 9.81 -3.62
N LEU A 486 30.12 8.88 -2.80
CA LEU A 486 30.26 9.06 -1.35
C LEU A 486 31.29 10.14 -0.99
N ALA A 487 32.40 10.22 -1.73
CA ALA A 487 33.38 11.28 -1.57
C ALA A 487 32.81 12.67 -1.95
N GLU A 488 32.02 12.73 -3.03
CA GLU A 488 31.28 13.94 -3.41
C GLU A 488 30.26 14.34 -2.35
N MET A 489 29.59 13.40 -1.69
CA MET A 489 28.69 13.70 -0.56
C MET A 489 29.45 14.31 0.61
N ALA A 490 30.63 13.76 0.96
CA ALA A 490 31.47 14.33 2.01
C ALA A 490 31.90 15.78 1.69
N GLN A 491 32.24 16.04 0.43
CA GLN A 491 32.54 17.39 -0.06
C GLN A 491 31.31 18.30 0.01
N ALA A 492 30.11 17.81 -0.36
CA ALA A 492 28.88 18.59 -0.31
C ALA A 492 28.56 19.08 1.12
N MET A 493 28.76 18.24 2.14
CA MET A 493 28.60 18.65 3.56
C MET A 493 29.60 19.74 3.96
N ALA A 494 30.84 19.67 3.46
CA ALA A 494 31.84 20.71 3.71
C ALA A 494 31.51 22.04 3.00
N GLU A 495 30.91 21.98 1.81
CA GLU A 495 30.40 23.17 1.10
C GLU A 495 29.19 23.76 1.83
N GLU A 496 28.28 22.93 2.32
CA GLU A 496 27.13 23.37 3.12
C GLU A 496 27.57 24.11 4.38
N ALA A 497 28.59 23.61 5.10
CA ALA A 497 29.15 24.29 6.27
C ALA A 497 29.61 25.73 6.01
N LYS A 498 29.95 26.10 4.76
CA LYS A 498 30.28 27.49 4.39
C LYS A 498 29.06 28.42 4.47
N LEU A 499 27.86 27.92 4.18
CA LEU A 499 26.61 28.67 4.38
C LEU A 499 26.44 29.01 5.86
N HIS A 500 26.71 28.06 6.76
CA HIS A 500 26.62 28.27 8.21
C HIS A 500 27.63 29.33 8.67
N LEU A 501 28.89 29.25 8.21
CA LEU A 501 29.90 30.27 8.50
C LEU A 501 29.47 31.67 8.02
N GLN A 502 28.91 31.76 6.81
CA GLN A 502 28.41 33.02 6.27
C GLN A 502 27.24 33.56 7.09
N LEU A 503 26.20 32.75 7.30
CA LEU A 503 25.01 33.15 8.05
C LEU A 503 25.34 33.54 9.49
N CYS A 504 26.22 32.80 10.15
CA CYS A 504 26.62 33.12 11.51
C CYS A 504 27.41 34.42 11.61
N LYS A 505 28.31 34.68 10.65
CA LYS A 505 29.05 35.94 10.59
C LYS A 505 28.14 37.13 10.28
N GLU A 506 27.30 37.01 9.27
CA GLU A 506 26.48 38.11 8.75
C GLU A 506 25.23 38.38 9.61
N SER A 507 24.60 37.32 10.15
CA SER A 507 23.31 37.42 10.86
C SER A 507 23.48 37.49 12.38
N PHE A 508 24.54 36.91 12.94
CA PHE A 508 24.75 36.85 14.40
C PHE A 508 26.05 37.53 14.86
N GLY A 509 26.96 37.88 13.95
CA GLY A 509 28.26 38.46 14.31
C GLY A 509 29.24 37.45 14.91
N ILE A 510 28.99 36.15 14.73
CA ILE A 510 29.86 35.09 15.25
C ILE A 510 31.01 34.83 14.26
N PRO A 511 32.28 35.00 14.66
CA PRO A 511 33.43 34.73 13.79
C PRO A 511 33.65 33.21 13.60
N ALA A 512 34.29 32.83 12.50
CA ALA A 512 34.61 31.43 12.20
C ALA A 512 35.44 30.76 13.30
N GLN A 513 36.34 31.51 13.95
CA GLN A 513 37.16 31.01 15.05
C GLN A 513 36.33 30.54 16.26
N GLU A 514 35.25 31.28 16.60
CA GLU A 514 34.33 30.89 17.68
C GLU A 514 33.56 29.61 17.32
N LEU A 515 33.10 29.50 16.07
CA LEU A 515 32.41 28.30 15.57
C LEU A 515 33.31 27.07 15.54
N GLU A 516 34.57 27.23 15.10
CA GLU A 516 35.50 26.12 14.90
C GLU A 516 36.10 25.58 16.20
N HIS A 517 36.38 26.48 17.16
CA HIS A 517 37.22 26.17 18.32
C HIS A 517 36.56 26.44 19.68
N GLU A 518 35.54 27.30 19.76
CA GLU A 518 34.91 27.69 21.04
C GLU A 518 33.50 27.10 21.22
N THR A 519 32.83 26.73 20.12
CA THR A 519 31.49 26.14 20.17
C THR A 519 31.56 24.69 20.64
N MET A 520 30.84 24.40 21.71
CA MET A 520 30.76 23.06 22.31
C MET A 520 29.56 22.27 21.78
N GLU A 521 29.75 20.96 21.63
CA GLU A 521 28.71 20.04 21.19
C GLU A 521 27.65 19.84 22.27
N SER A 522 26.38 19.90 21.86
CA SER A 522 25.25 19.59 22.71
C SER A 522 25.00 18.09 22.81
N ALA A 523 24.20 17.68 23.80
CA ALA A 523 23.80 16.31 24.02
C ALA A 523 23.02 15.74 22.82
N ALA A 524 22.11 16.50 22.21
CA ALA A 524 21.39 16.06 21.01
C ALA A 524 22.34 15.86 19.81
N THR A 525 23.21 16.83 19.53
CA THR A 525 24.20 16.75 18.43
C THR A 525 25.12 15.56 18.61
N LEU A 526 25.63 15.35 19.83
CA LEU A 526 26.49 14.21 20.15
C LEU A 526 25.74 12.89 20.04
N ALA A 527 24.51 12.80 20.57
CA ALA A 527 23.74 11.57 20.54
C ALA A 527 23.52 11.10 19.10
N TYR A 528 23.22 12.02 18.19
CA TYR A 528 23.00 11.68 16.79
C TYR A 528 24.29 11.31 16.06
N THR A 529 25.31 12.15 16.12
CA THR A 529 26.59 11.87 15.45
C THR A 529 27.22 10.58 15.96
N ARG A 530 27.09 10.29 17.27
CA ARG A 530 27.55 9.03 17.86
C ARG A 530 26.72 7.84 17.40
N PHE A 531 25.39 7.96 17.37
CA PHE A 531 24.51 6.92 16.84
C PHE A 531 24.89 6.52 15.40
N VAL A 532 25.16 7.50 14.53
CA VAL A 532 25.56 7.23 13.15
C VAL A 532 26.95 6.60 13.10
N LEU A 533 27.93 7.11 13.85
CA LEU A 533 29.29 6.55 13.90
C LEU A 533 29.32 5.10 14.43
N ASP A 534 28.53 4.80 15.46
CA ASP A 534 28.45 3.45 16.00
C ASP A 534 27.71 2.51 15.03
N THR A 535 26.70 3.01 14.32
CA THR A 535 26.07 2.28 13.21
C THR A 535 27.09 1.99 12.10
N ALA A 536 27.90 2.98 11.70
CA ALA A 536 28.95 2.85 10.68
C ALA A 536 30.01 1.79 11.03
N ARG A 537 30.34 1.63 12.31
CA ARG A 537 31.39 0.69 12.77
C ARG A 537 30.88 -0.73 13.01
N SER A 538 29.63 -0.86 13.40
CA SER A 538 29.04 -2.14 13.83
C SER A 538 28.30 -2.88 12.71
N SER A 539 28.13 -2.25 11.55
CA SER A 539 27.17 -2.69 10.54
C SER A 539 27.65 -2.48 9.10
N ASP A 540 26.90 -3.02 8.14
CA ASP A 540 27.16 -2.86 6.70
C ASP A 540 26.89 -1.42 6.19
N SER A 541 27.33 -1.12 4.96
CA SER A 541 27.21 0.23 4.37
C SER A 541 25.75 0.68 4.19
N LEU A 542 24.80 -0.24 4.07
CA LEU A 542 23.38 0.10 3.92
C LEU A 542 22.77 0.58 5.25
N ASP A 543 23.15 -0.03 6.39
CA ASP A 543 22.75 0.47 7.72
C ASP A 543 23.22 1.91 7.93
N LEU A 544 24.47 2.20 7.56
CA LEU A 544 25.03 3.53 7.64
C LEU A 544 24.24 4.52 6.79
N LEU A 545 24.00 4.17 5.52
CA LEU A 545 23.25 5.02 4.59
C LEU A 545 21.83 5.28 5.07
N VAL A 546 21.15 4.28 5.63
CA VAL A 546 19.82 4.46 6.23
C VAL A 546 19.87 5.33 7.48
N ALA A 547 20.95 5.27 8.28
CA ALA A 547 21.12 6.13 9.46
C ALA A 547 21.30 7.61 9.12
N VAL A 548 21.94 7.94 7.99
CA VAL A 548 22.16 9.34 7.56
C VAL A 548 21.05 9.89 6.66
N SER A 549 20.21 9.03 6.10
CA SER A 549 19.20 9.42 5.11
C SER A 549 18.12 10.38 5.65
N PRO A 550 17.62 10.26 6.91
CA PRO A 550 16.65 11.22 7.45
C PRO A 550 17.10 12.68 7.39
N CYS A 551 18.38 12.96 7.66
CA CYS A 551 18.97 14.29 7.50
C CYS A 551 18.77 14.81 6.08
N MET A 552 19.26 14.08 5.09
CA MET A 552 19.24 14.52 3.70
C MET A 552 17.82 14.66 3.15
N VAL A 553 17.00 13.61 3.32
CA VAL A 553 15.65 13.56 2.77
C VAL A 553 14.72 14.53 3.51
N GLY A 554 14.91 14.67 4.83
CA GLY A 554 14.10 15.53 5.68
C GLY A 554 14.33 17.01 5.41
N TYR A 555 15.59 17.45 5.37
CA TYR A 555 15.93 18.84 5.09
C TYR A 555 15.54 19.23 3.66
N ALA A 556 15.70 18.34 2.69
CA ALA A 556 15.21 18.57 1.33
C ALA A 556 13.69 18.74 1.29
N GLN A 557 12.95 17.94 2.06
CA GLN A 557 11.49 18.01 2.13
C GLN A 557 11.03 19.29 2.81
N VAL A 558 11.64 19.62 3.95
CA VAL A 558 11.38 20.84 4.72
C VAL A 558 11.68 22.08 3.89
N GLY A 559 12.80 22.11 3.17
CA GLY A 559 13.18 23.21 2.29
C GLY A 559 12.13 23.46 1.20
N LEU A 560 11.72 22.42 0.48
CA LEU A 560 10.67 22.52 -0.55
C LEU A 560 9.35 23.01 0.02
N TRP A 561 8.92 22.42 1.14
CA TRP A 561 7.67 22.80 1.79
C TRP A 561 7.71 24.25 2.28
N ALA A 562 8.76 24.66 3.00
CA ALA A 562 8.89 26.01 3.53
C ALA A 562 9.02 27.06 2.42
N ALA A 563 9.69 26.76 1.30
CA ALA A 563 9.77 27.67 0.16
C ALA A 563 8.40 27.96 -0.45
N GLN A 564 7.48 27.00 -0.42
CA GLN A 564 6.11 27.14 -0.92
C GLN A 564 5.15 27.78 0.09
N ASN A 565 5.39 27.59 1.39
CA ASN A 565 4.42 27.93 2.45
C ASN A 565 4.88 29.07 3.39
N ARG A 566 6.03 29.69 3.14
CA ARG A 566 6.51 30.82 3.96
C ARG A 566 5.67 32.08 3.80
N GLU A 567 5.61 32.87 4.87
CA GLU A 567 5.06 34.22 4.81
C GLU A 567 5.97 35.16 4.01
N GLN A 568 5.39 36.23 3.44
CA GLN A 568 6.12 37.15 2.55
C GLN A 568 7.17 38.01 3.29
N ASN A 569 6.94 38.30 4.58
CA ASN A 569 7.74 39.25 5.37
C ASN A 569 8.44 38.57 6.56
N ILE A 570 9.25 37.54 6.30
CA ILE A 570 10.10 36.89 7.30
C ILE A 570 11.54 37.40 7.25
N LYS A 571 12.35 37.02 8.25
CA LYS A 571 13.75 37.47 8.37
C LYS A 571 14.60 36.96 7.18
N LYS A 572 15.54 37.79 6.70
CA LYS A 572 16.34 37.49 5.48
C LYS A 572 17.19 36.23 5.60
N ASP A 573 17.73 35.99 6.78
CA ASP A 573 18.49 34.80 7.15
C ASP A 573 17.64 33.53 7.08
N TYR A 574 16.36 33.60 7.45
CA TYR A 574 15.43 32.47 7.32
C TYR A 574 15.14 32.15 5.85
N ILE A 575 14.97 33.20 5.02
CA ILE A 575 14.79 33.04 3.57
C ILE A 575 16.02 32.40 2.96
N ALA A 576 17.22 32.87 3.31
CA ALA A 576 18.48 32.32 2.80
C ALA A 576 18.63 30.83 3.13
N TRP A 577 18.30 30.44 4.37
CA TRP A 577 18.29 29.03 4.78
C TRP A 577 17.26 28.22 3.99
N ILE A 578 15.99 28.65 3.93
CA ILE A 578 14.92 27.95 3.21
C ILE A 578 15.29 27.75 1.74
N GLU A 579 15.82 28.79 1.10
CA GLU A 579 16.20 28.74 -0.31
C GLU A 579 17.41 27.84 -0.57
N ALA A 580 18.36 27.74 0.36
CA ALA A 580 19.51 26.84 0.21
C ALA A 580 19.05 25.37 0.10
N TYR A 581 18.13 24.94 0.98
CA TYR A 581 17.61 23.56 0.97
C TYR A 581 16.57 23.32 -0.13
N ALA A 582 15.87 24.35 -0.61
CA ALA A 582 14.91 24.22 -1.70
C ALA A 582 15.53 24.24 -3.11
N ARG A 583 16.80 24.66 -3.24
CA ARG A 583 17.50 24.82 -4.52
C ARG A 583 17.78 23.49 -5.21
N ASP A 584 17.79 23.53 -6.55
CA ASP A 584 17.94 22.34 -7.39
C ASP A 584 19.28 21.62 -7.15
N GLU A 585 20.34 22.36 -6.78
CA GLU A 585 21.64 21.78 -6.45
C GLU A 585 21.56 20.84 -5.24
N PHE A 586 20.95 21.28 -4.13
CA PHE A 586 20.78 20.45 -2.93
C PHE A 586 19.85 19.26 -3.21
N GLN A 587 18.72 19.52 -3.88
CA GLN A 587 17.77 18.47 -4.25
C GLN A 587 18.42 17.38 -5.13
N SER A 588 19.31 17.78 -6.05
CA SER A 588 20.06 16.85 -6.91
C SER A 588 21.03 15.97 -6.13
N VAL A 589 21.70 16.54 -5.11
CA VAL A 589 22.58 15.80 -4.18
C VAL A 589 21.78 14.76 -3.43
N VAL A 590 20.63 15.14 -2.86
CA VAL A 590 19.76 14.23 -2.11
C VAL A 590 19.24 13.09 -2.98
N GLN A 591 18.84 13.38 -4.22
CA GLN A 591 18.42 12.34 -5.15
C GLN A 591 19.54 11.37 -5.53
N ARG A 592 20.80 11.82 -5.62
CA ARG A 592 21.95 10.92 -5.83
C ARG A 592 22.14 9.99 -4.64
N ALA A 593 22.07 10.51 -3.41
CA ALA A 593 22.19 9.68 -2.21
C ALA A 593 21.05 8.67 -2.06
N VAL A 594 19.80 9.08 -2.33
CA VAL A 594 18.65 8.16 -2.36
C VAL A 594 18.89 7.07 -3.41
N ARG A 595 19.31 7.43 -4.63
CA ARG A 595 19.65 6.44 -5.66
C ARG A 595 20.74 5.47 -5.21
N LEU A 596 21.73 5.92 -4.43
CA LEU A 596 22.77 5.06 -3.88
C LEU A 596 22.23 4.07 -2.84
N VAL A 597 21.40 4.54 -1.91
CA VAL A 597 20.72 3.68 -0.92
C VAL A 597 19.91 2.60 -1.62
N GLU A 598 19.13 3.03 -2.60
CA GLU A 598 18.32 2.13 -3.43
C GLU A 598 19.20 1.19 -4.21
N ALA A 599 20.28 1.65 -4.86
CA ALA A 599 21.25 0.84 -5.61
C ALA A 599 21.91 -0.26 -4.75
N LYS A 600 22.10 -0.01 -3.45
CA LYS A 600 22.68 -0.99 -2.51
C LYS A 600 21.67 -2.00 -2.00
N ALA A 601 20.47 -1.54 -1.61
CA ALA A 601 19.35 -2.44 -1.37
C ALA A 601 19.02 -3.28 -2.63
N ALA A 602 19.25 -2.64 -3.77
CA ALA A 602 19.24 -3.13 -5.13
C ALA A 602 20.45 -4.00 -5.53
N ARG A 603 21.36 -4.31 -4.62
CA ARG A 603 22.40 -5.32 -4.87
C ARG A 603 22.27 -6.50 -3.93
N ASP A 604 21.86 -6.22 -2.70
CA ASP A 604 21.60 -7.19 -1.65
C ASP A 604 20.20 -6.96 -1.03
N PRO A 605 19.17 -7.68 -1.53
CA PRO A 605 17.79 -7.61 -1.05
C PRO A 605 17.68 -7.78 0.47
N PRO A 606 17.20 -6.78 1.23
CA PRO A 606 17.08 -6.95 2.68
C PRO A 606 15.97 -7.98 3.01
N SER A 607 16.32 -8.96 3.85
CA SER A 607 15.36 -9.91 4.43
C SER A 607 14.31 -9.20 5.32
N PRO A 608 13.17 -9.83 5.65
CA PRO A 608 12.20 -9.23 6.59
C PRO A 608 12.77 -8.89 7.98
N GLU A 609 13.80 -9.63 8.43
CA GLU A 609 14.52 -9.31 9.66
C GLU A 609 15.44 -8.10 9.48
N ARG A 610 16.14 -8.05 8.34
CA ARG A 610 17.00 -6.92 7.96
C ARG A 610 16.19 -5.62 7.81
N LEU A 611 15.04 -5.66 7.15
CA LEU A 611 14.13 -4.52 7.01
C LEU A 611 13.66 -3.99 8.38
N ARG A 612 13.37 -4.88 9.34
CA ARG A 612 13.03 -4.45 10.71
C ARG A 612 14.20 -3.78 11.42
N LYS A 613 15.44 -4.20 11.16
CA LYS A 613 16.64 -3.51 11.67
C LYS A 613 16.77 -2.12 11.04
N LEU A 614 16.69 -2.04 9.70
CA LEU A 614 16.73 -0.77 8.96
C LEU A 614 15.64 0.20 9.43
N GLN A 615 14.41 -0.28 9.67
CA GLN A 615 13.33 0.54 10.21
C GLN A 615 13.64 1.10 11.60
N LYS A 616 14.29 0.31 12.47
CA LYS A 616 14.69 0.79 13.80
C LYS A 616 15.76 1.88 13.70
N ILE A 617 16.72 1.71 12.79
CA ILE A 617 17.78 2.69 12.52
C ILE A 617 17.14 3.99 12.01
N TRP A 618 16.28 3.90 10.99
CA TRP A 618 15.55 5.03 10.45
C TRP A 618 14.74 5.78 11.51
N ASN A 619 13.92 5.05 12.30
CA ASN A 619 13.12 5.64 13.37
C ASN A 619 13.97 6.33 14.44
N ALA A 620 15.15 5.80 14.75
CA ALA A 620 16.07 6.41 15.70
C ALA A 620 16.63 7.72 15.13
N ALA A 621 17.13 7.70 13.89
CA ALA A 621 17.65 8.89 13.22
C ALA A 621 16.58 10.01 13.11
N CYS A 622 15.33 9.71 12.72
CA CYS A 622 14.27 10.73 12.69
C CYS A 622 13.97 11.36 14.06
N ARG A 623 14.06 10.59 15.17
CA ARG A 623 13.89 11.16 16.52
C ARG A 623 15.07 12.02 16.94
N LEU A 624 16.28 11.61 16.57
CA LEU A 624 17.50 12.33 16.88
C LEU A 624 17.54 13.68 16.14
N GLU A 625 17.07 13.71 14.88
CA GLU A 625 16.83 14.96 14.14
C GLU A 625 15.86 15.89 14.88
N ALA A 626 14.67 15.40 15.22
CA ALA A 626 13.68 16.18 15.96
C ALA A 626 14.26 16.70 17.29
N GLY A 627 15.03 15.88 18.00
CA GLY A 627 15.70 16.27 19.24
C GLY A 627 16.70 17.42 19.10
N MET A 628 17.40 17.54 17.96
CA MET A 628 18.24 18.72 17.70
C MET A 628 17.41 20.00 17.55
N TRP A 629 16.24 19.91 16.92
CA TRP A 629 15.32 21.05 16.83
C TRP A 629 14.61 21.36 18.16
N ASP A 630 14.28 20.34 18.96
CA ASP A 630 13.75 20.50 20.32
C ASP A 630 14.73 21.34 21.18
N GLU A 631 16.03 21.01 21.21
CA GLU A 631 17.04 21.79 21.95
C GLU A 631 17.18 23.24 21.44
N ALA A 632 16.93 23.47 20.15
CA ALA A 632 16.95 24.81 19.58
C ALA A 632 15.80 25.67 20.12
N ILE A 633 14.57 25.14 20.11
CA ILE A 633 13.37 25.88 20.51
C ILE A 633 13.18 25.93 22.04
N GLU A 634 13.60 24.91 22.77
CA GLU A 634 13.40 24.78 24.21
C GLU A 634 14.73 24.91 24.95
N THR A 635 15.01 26.12 25.45
CA THR A 635 16.28 26.45 26.10
C THR A 635 16.62 25.56 27.30
N HIS A 636 15.61 25.04 28.02
CA HIS A 636 15.79 24.16 29.17
C HIS A 636 16.27 22.74 28.81
N LEU A 637 16.17 22.34 27.53
CA LEU A 637 16.68 21.06 27.03
C LEU A 637 18.16 21.10 26.68
N ARG A 638 18.74 22.30 26.50
CA ARG A 638 20.14 22.48 26.09
C ARG A 638 21.10 21.92 27.15
N LYS A 639 21.91 20.95 26.75
CA LYS A 639 22.94 20.34 27.59
C LYS A 639 24.24 20.26 26.82
N LEU A 640 25.29 20.93 27.30
CA LEU A 640 26.63 20.80 26.73
C LEU A 640 27.32 19.57 27.33
N VAL A 641 28.02 18.80 26.51
CA VAL A 641 28.58 17.50 26.94
C VAL A 641 29.87 17.67 27.73
N LEU A 642 30.65 18.69 27.40
CA LEU A 642 31.80 19.12 28.18
C LEU A 642 31.40 20.45 28.82
N GLU A 643 31.21 20.45 30.14
CA GLU A 643 31.16 21.72 30.86
C GLU A 643 32.58 22.31 30.89
N PRO A 644 32.76 23.63 30.70
CA PRO A 644 34.06 24.30 30.85
C PRO A 644 34.77 23.99 32.18
#